data_AF-A0A518EPH5-F1
#
_entry.id   AF-A0A518EPH5-F1
#
_cell.length_a   1.000
_cell.length_b   1.000
_cell.length_c   1.000
_cell.angle_alpha   90.00
_cell.angle_beta   90.00
_cell.angle_gamma   90.00
#
_symmetry.space_group_name_H-M   'P 1'
#
loop_
_entity.id
_entity.type
_entity.pdbx_description
1 polymer ?
#
loop_
_entity_poly.entity_id
_entity_poly.type
_entity_poly.pdbx_seq_one_letter_code
_entity_poly.pdbx_strand_id
1 'polypeptide(L)'
;MNLLSTPSSTARQPQALRAPALRVRALRARAGLVLAAAASSVLVVSCSSDDSDSTPPPVPNTSTAFTASLDRAQTTNNATVGAAVRVTVRNEAPILGTYQTPVWIGLHDGTFDLFDDGVAASASLERLAEDGDTAFVMADFDGASGTYDQALITGTFGPVDGPFPPREVASTTFRVDPAAPESRFLSFASMVIPSNDAFVANDDPMAHRIFSDVGDFVGAGFTIAGTGVLDAGTEVNDEMTSSTAFFGQSTANTGADENASIGSHVGYQLAGPILSDPMFAGADFARASGYNVLSVEIDDVSSSIAEPTGSAIATLDEPNLMLTFSLSVANLSGPATLLHLHRGDVGVAGAVEVDLMPFIDVNEGGLTTASGTVAITASQLQAMRDGNLYFNLHTAMNPAGEVRGQVRANNAATAPLTTAANVATPILGETVRFTVQNAAPAMGTFQTPVWLGFHDGTFDMFDVGAMASADLEVLAEDGDAGPLGTALATAVTGSFATTLMGAAGPIAPGELVTWSRRFDPNDAATRYLSWATMILPSNDAFLANDGPTDHELFNLAIFSGTDFTVAAGDALDAGTEMNDEDELNVPFLGAATTPGAGTVTMDNITGHPGYMTNGPILMDPMFANADFATTTGYEFLRVAISSETPTIPASGVVSIRLSGTTATIDASAFHLSGSATAIELRDAAAGAVGPVVQDLTGDVDVNSNGTMQITTTFQTDQTFRDALSAGTIYFQVRTALNPAGELRGQVTVAPPRS
;
A
#
# COMPACT_ATOMS: atom_id res chain seq x y z
N MET A 1 24.13 8.52 -63.25
CA MET A 1 23.97 9.97 -62.98
C MET A 1 23.81 10.10 -61.48
N ASN A 2 24.67 10.84 -60.78
CA ASN A 2 24.66 10.97 -59.32
C ASN A 2 25.38 12.27 -58.90
N LEU A 3 25.04 12.75 -57.70
CA LEU A 3 25.61 13.89 -56.95
C LEU A 3 25.21 15.32 -57.38
N LEU A 4 25.01 16.15 -56.33
CA LEU A 4 25.15 17.62 -56.14
C LEU A 4 23.91 18.19 -55.38
N SER A 5 24.01 19.06 -54.36
CA SER A 5 25.18 19.53 -53.58
C SER A 5 24.80 20.43 -52.38
N THR A 6 25.56 20.31 -51.27
CA THR A 6 25.90 21.33 -50.24
C THR A 6 24.85 21.98 -49.35
N PRO A 7 25.21 22.18 -48.06
CA PRO A 7 25.30 23.53 -47.48
C PRO A 7 26.73 23.93 -47.00
N SER A 8 26.90 25.20 -46.61
CA SER A 8 28.15 25.91 -46.23
C SER A 8 28.74 25.48 -44.86
N SER A 9 30.05 25.22 -44.73
CA SER A 9 31.14 26.15 -44.30
C SER A 9 30.82 26.99 -43.04
N THR A 10 31.71 27.15 -42.04
CA THR A 10 33.19 27.26 -42.09
C THR A 10 33.92 26.62 -40.90
N ALA A 11 35.15 26.13 -41.12
CA ALA A 11 36.14 25.81 -40.07
C ALA A 11 37.55 26.33 -40.44
N ARG A 12 38.35 26.71 -39.45
CA ARG A 12 39.81 26.99 -39.59
C ARG A 12 40.58 26.57 -38.34
N GLN A 13 41.50 25.62 -38.53
CA GLN A 13 42.73 25.43 -37.73
C GLN A 13 43.88 26.28 -38.37
N PRO A 14 45.21 26.17 -38.06
CA PRO A 14 45.93 25.20 -37.19
C PRO A 14 47.18 25.70 -36.39
N GLN A 15 47.86 24.72 -35.75
CA GLN A 15 49.28 24.68 -35.31
C GLN A 15 49.68 25.34 -33.97
N ALA A 16 50.79 24.97 -33.30
CA ALA A 16 51.42 23.68 -32.91
C ALA A 16 52.86 23.95 -32.41
N LEU A 17 53.31 23.36 -31.27
CA LEU A 17 54.74 23.20 -30.92
C LEU A 17 54.95 22.19 -29.75
N ARG A 18 56.20 21.74 -29.52
CA ARG A 18 56.52 20.41 -28.97
C ARG A 18 57.17 20.37 -27.56
N ALA A 19 56.93 19.22 -26.91
CA ALA A 19 57.57 18.50 -25.79
C ALA A 19 59.11 18.69 -25.53
N PRO A 20 59.67 18.25 -24.37
CA PRO A 20 59.92 16.80 -24.13
C PRO A 20 59.74 16.28 -22.68
N ALA A 21 59.87 14.95 -22.51
CA ALA A 21 59.66 14.20 -21.27
C ALA A 21 60.95 13.83 -20.51
N LEU A 22 60.82 13.35 -19.25
CA LEU A 22 61.92 12.80 -18.44
C LEU A 22 61.57 11.38 -17.92
N ARG A 23 62.57 10.49 -17.79
CA ARG A 23 62.41 9.07 -17.40
C ARG A 23 63.06 8.74 -16.03
N VAL A 24 62.55 7.65 -15.47
CA VAL A 24 62.85 6.99 -14.18
C VAL A 24 64.34 6.65 -13.94
N ARG A 25 64.74 6.68 -12.65
CA ARG A 25 65.83 5.85 -12.09
C ARG A 25 65.47 5.38 -10.68
N ALA A 26 65.93 4.18 -10.30
CA ALA A 26 65.75 3.59 -8.96
C ALA A 26 67.05 2.93 -8.47
N LEU A 27 67.35 2.96 -7.16
CA LEU A 27 68.25 2.00 -6.51
C LEU A 27 68.07 1.90 -4.97
N ARG A 28 68.42 0.70 -4.48
CA ARG A 28 68.40 0.07 -3.13
C ARG A 28 69.40 0.68 -2.10
N ALA A 29 69.44 0.37 -0.78
CA ALA A 29 68.56 -0.37 0.18
C ALA A 29 69.02 -0.28 1.68
N ARG A 30 68.08 -0.61 2.60
CA ARG A 30 68.17 -1.32 3.92
C ARG A 30 69.09 -0.87 5.09
N ALA A 31 68.42 -0.37 6.14
CA ALA A 31 68.40 -0.86 7.55
C ALA A 31 67.10 -0.32 8.24
N GLY A 32 66.58 -0.77 9.41
CA GLY A 32 66.96 -1.85 10.35
C GLY A 32 65.85 -2.19 11.39
N LEU A 33 66.19 -2.95 12.44
CA LEU A 33 65.38 -3.44 13.61
C LEU A 33 65.64 -2.51 14.84
N VAL A 34 64.85 -2.34 15.94
CA VAL A 34 64.12 -3.26 16.85
C VAL A 34 63.02 -2.52 17.67
N LEU A 35 62.00 -3.27 18.12
CA LEU A 35 60.99 -3.01 19.19
C LEU A 35 61.45 -2.25 20.47
N ALA A 36 60.54 -1.46 21.06
CA ALA A 36 60.14 -1.53 22.49
C ALA A 36 58.95 -0.59 22.81
N ALA A 37 58.11 -0.93 23.79
CA ALA A 37 56.93 -0.17 24.22
C ALA A 37 57.11 0.50 25.60
N ALA A 38 56.31 1.54 25.88
CA ALA A 38 55.82 1.90 27.23
C ALA A 38 54.73 2.99 27.15
N ALA A 39 53.85 3.02 28.15
CA ALA A 39 52.66 3.88 28.18
C ALA A 39 52.82 5.17 29.02
N SER A 40 51.86 6.08 28.82
CA SER A 40 51.28 7.06 29.77
C SER A 40 52.17 7.81 30.77
N SER A 41 52.08 9.15 30.76
CA SER A 41 51.57 10.01 31.87
C SER A 41 51.98 11.48 31.67
N VAL A 42 51.52 12.36 32.58
CA VAL A 42 51.93 13.78 32.77
C VAL A 42 51.23 14.75 31.80
N LEU A 43 50.56 15.83 32.22
CA LEU A 43 50.14 16.32 33.55
C LEU A 43 49.10 17.44 33.34
N VAL A 44 48.04 17.51 34.14
CA VAL A 44 47.13 18.66 34.16
C VAL A 44 47.85 19.88 34.74
N VAL A 45 47.96 20.96 33.98
CA VAL A 45 48.39 22.27 34.48
C VAL A 45 47.33 23.31 34.09
N SER A 46 46.49 23.68 35.04
CA SER A 46 45.60 24.83 34.94
C SER A 46 46.36 26.11 35.33
N CYS A 47 46.39 27.10 34.45
CA CYS A 47 46.79 28.47 34.79
C CYS A 47 45.74 29.46 34.30
N SER A 48 45.29 30.32 35.20
CA SER A 48 44.44 31.47 34.93
C SER A 48 45.28 32.75 34.79
N SER A 49 44.97 33.60 33.81
CA SER A 49 44.78 35.06 33.98
C SER A 49 44.79 35.79 32.63
N ASP A 50 43.84 36.72 32.48
CA ASP A 50 43.89 37.94 31.66
C ASP A 50 44.82 38.00 30.44
N ASP A 51 44.21 38.15 29.25
CA ASP A 51 44.69 39.16 28.31
C ASP A 51 43.51 39.80 27.57
N SER A 52 43.51 41.13 27.50
CA SER A 52 42.38 41.92 27.01
C SER A 52 42.75 42.73 25.77
N ASP A 53 42.76 42.11 24.60
CA ASP A 53 42.43 42.69 23.29
C ASP A 53 42.54 41.64 22.17
N SER A 54 41.40 41.24 21.62
CA SER A 54 41.26 41.02 20.17
C SER A 54 39.79 40.79 19.84
N THR A 55 39.38 41.22 18.65
CA THR A 55 38.04 40.97 18.10
C THR A 55 37.65 39.51 18.26
N PRO A 56 36.41 39.19 18.70
CA PRO A 56 36.01 37.80 18.83
C PRO A 56 36.18 37.10 17.47
N PRO A 57 36.69 35.86 17.43
CA PRO A 57 36.62 35.07 16.21
C PRO A 57 35.14 34.96 15.80
N PRO A 58 34.83 34.77 14.49
CA PRO A 58 33.47 34.45 14.11
C PRO A 58 33.04 33.24 14.91
N VAL A 59 31.99 33.41 15.73
CA VAL A 59 31.41 32.31 16.50
C VAL A 59 31.05 31.25 15.47
N PRO A 60 31.60 30.02 15.54
CA PRO A 60 31.19 28.97 14.62
C PRO A 60 29.68 28.80 14.79
N ASN A 61 28.92 28.64 13.70
CA ASN A 61 27.48 28.47 13.78
C ASN A 61 27.17 27.22 14.63
N THR A 62 26.89 27.42 15.93
CA THR A 62 26.62 26.34 16.88
C THR A 62 25.17 25.93 16.74
N SER A 63 24.90 25.06 15.77
CA SER A 63 23.63 24.34 15.71
C SER A 63 23.52 23.42 16.93
N THR A 64 22.61 23.75 17.85
CA THR A 64 22.38 22.89 19.03
C THR A 64 21.32 21.85 18.67
N ALA A 65 21.65 20.57 18.85
CA ALA A 65 20.74 19.45 18.59
C ALA A 65 19.99 19.02 19.85
N PHE A 66 18.70 18.75 19.67
CA PHE A 66 17.75 18.32 20.69
C PHE A 66 17.03 17.05 20.20
N THR A 67 16.68 16.14 21.12
CA THR A 67 15.77 15.02 20.86
C THR A 67 14.58 15.07 21.79
N ALA A 68 13.53 14.37 21.38
CA ALA A 68 12.47 13.84 22.20
C ALA A 68 12.21 12.37 21.80
N SER A 69 12.17 11.45 22.76
CA SER A 69 11.36 10.23 22.60
C SER A 69 9.91 10.64 22.75
N LEU A 70 9.05 10.26 21.81
CA LEU A 70 7.61 10.45 21.91
C LEU A 70 7.01 9.11 22.31
N ASP A 71 6.80 8.95 23.61
CA ASP A 71 6.11 7.81 24.16
C ASP A 71 4.67 8.22 24.50
N ARG A 72 3.80 7.26 24.79
CA ARG A 72 2.41 7.52 25.17
C ARG A 72 2.30 8.58 26.27
N ALA A 73 1.42 9.55 26.08
CA ALA A 73 1.29 10.73 26.93
C ALA A 73 0.76 10.38 28.34
N GLN A 74 1.66 10.15 29.29
CA GLN A 74 1.31 10.00 30.71
C GLN A 74 0.77 11.33 31.28
N THR A 75 -0.54 11.51 31.20
CA THR A 75 -1.26 12.45 32.07
C THR A 75 -1.53 11.78 33.43
N THR A 76 -1.80 12.56 34.47
CA THR A 76 -1.96 12.04 35.84
C THR A 76 -3.24 11.23 36.09
N ASN A 77 -4.02 10.97 35.05
CA ASN A 77 -5.10 9.99 35.07
C ASN A 77 -4.65 8.77 34.26
N ASN A 78 -4.78 7.59 34.85
CA ASN A 78 -4.35 6.31 34.30
C ASN A 78 -5.28 5.86 33.17
N ALA A 79 -5.34 6.63 32.07
CA ALA A 79 -6.09 6.30 30.87
C ALA A 79 -5.60 4.95 30.35
N THR A 80 -6.55 4.03 30.22
CA THR A 80 -6.37 2.58 30.01
C THR A 80 -5.35 2.28 28.92
N VAL A 81 -4.57 1.19 29.04
CA VAL A 81 -3.89 0.55 27.90
C VAL A 81 -4.87 0.57 26.72
N GLY A 82 -4.43 1.08 25.56
CA GLY A 82 -5.34 1.21 24.42
C GLY A 82 -5.84 -0.18 24.10
N ALA A 83 -7.14 -0.44 24.31
CA ALA A 83 -7.63 -1.78 24.05
C ALA A 83 -7.77 -1.94 22.55
N ALA A 84 -7.72 -3.18 22.08
CA ALA A 84 -8.00 -3.48 20.69
C ALA A 84 -8.81 -4.75 20.60
N VAL A 85 -9.80 -4.70 19.70
CA VAL A 85 -10.65 -5.84 19.39
C VAL A 85 -10.46 -6.19 17.92
N ARG A 86 -10.11 -7.45 17.66
CA ARG A 86 -10.10 -7.98 16.30
C ARG A 86 -11.49 -8.52 16.00
N VAL A 87 -12.07 -8.07 14.90
CA VAL A 87 -13.32 -8.62 14.37
C VAL A 87 -12.94 -9.46 13.16
N THR A 88 -13.14 -10.76 13.27
CA THR A 88 -12.89 -11.75 12.21
C THR A 88 -14.23 -12.17 11.64
N VAL A 89 -14.41 -12.04 10.34
CA VAL A 89 -15.62 -12.42 9.61
C VAL A 89 -15.31 -13.62 8.72
N ARG A 90 -16.20 -14.59 8.70
CA ARG A 90 -16.09 -15.79 7.88
C ARG A 90 -17.41 -16.11 7.18
N ASN A 91 -17.36 -16.24 5.87
CA ASN A 91 -18.48 -16.80 5.12
C ASN A 91 -18.60 -18.31 5.47
N GLU A 92 -19.69 -18.70 6.12
CA GLU A 92 -19.93 -20.06 6.60
C GLU A 92 -20.67 -20.94 5.59
N ALA A 93 -21.05 -20.38 4.44
CA ALA A 93 -21.76 -21.10 3.39
C ALA A 93 -20.97 -22.36 2.95
N PRO A 94 -21.65 -23.45 2.55
CA PRO A 94 -21.00 -24.59 1.92
C PRO A 94 -20.31 -24.16 0.62
N ILE A 95 -19.38 -24.99 0.12
CA ILE A 95 -18.85 -24.81 -1.24
C ILE A 95 -20.05 -24.85 -2.21
N LEU A 96 -20.06 -23.94 -3.19
CA LEU A 96 -21.21 -23.65 -4.06
C LEU A 96 -22.42 -23.01 -3.34
N GLY A 97 -22.18 -22.37 -2.19
CA GLY A 97 -23.19 -21.63 -1.43
C GLY A 97 -23.16 -20.12 -1.70
N THR A 98 -23.96 -19.39 -0.94
CA THR A 98 -24.06 -17.92 -0.99
C THR A 98 -22.74 -17.22 -0.71
N TYR A 99 -22.46 -16.16 -1.47
CA TYR A 99 -21.40 -15.20 -1.19
C TYR A 99 -21.95 -14.13 -0.22
N GLN A 100 -21.07 -13.34 0.37
CA GLN A 100 -21.43 -12.11 1.10
C GLN A 100 -20.80 -10.93 0.37
N THR A 101 -21.47 -9.79 0.30
CA THR A 101 -20.79 -8.53 -0.09
C THR A 101 -19.75 -8.14 0.97
N PRO A 102 -18.97 -7.08 0.77
CA PRO A 102 -18.19 -6.49 1.86
C PRO A 102 -19.04 -6.31 3.12
N VAL A 103 -18.52 -6.76 4.26
CA VAL A 103 -19.26 -6.81 5.52
C VAL A 103 -18.94 -5.55 6.31
N TRP A 104 -19.96 -4.70 6.46
CA TRP A 104 -19.89 -3.51 7.28
C TRP A 104 -19.91 -3.89 8.77
N ILE A 105 -19.06 -3.23 9.57
CA ILE A 105 -18.98 -3.37 11.03
C ILE A 105 -18.94 -1.97 11.66
N GLY A 106 -19.84 -1.69 12.61
CA GLY A 106 -19.88 -0.42 13.36
C GLY A 106 -19.91 -0.62 14.88
N LEU A 107 -19.13 0.18 15.61
CA LEU A 107 -19.08 0.20 17.08
C LEU A 107 -19.87 1.37 17.67
N HIS A 108 -20.81 1.10 18.57
CA HIS A 108 -21.73 2.11 19.12
C HIS A 108 -22.18 1.84 20.56
N ASP A 109 -22.89 2.79 21.16
CA ASP A 109 -23.41 2.74 22.54
C ASP A 109 -24.72 1.96 22.71
N GLY A 110 -25.25 1.38 21.63
CA GLY A 110 -26.55 0.72 21.57
C GLY A 110 -27.69 1.66 21.16
N THR A 111 -27.40 2.90 20.74
CA THR A 111 -28.42 3.84 20.20
C THR A 111 -28.38 4.01 18.69
N PHE A 112 -27.31 3.60 18.01
CA PHE A 112 -27.35 3.45 16.55
C PHE A 112 -28.12 2.20 16.21
N ASP A 113 -29.15 2.37 15.39
CA ASP A 113 -30.12 1.35 15.02
C ASP A 113 -30.24 1.36 13.48
N LEU A 114 -30.06 0.20 12.85
CA LEU A 114 -29.99 0.09 11.40
C LEU A 114 -31.38 -0.15 10.79
N PHE A 115 -32.22 -0.95 11.47
CA PHE A 115 -33.57 -1.31 11.04
C PHE A 115 -34.37 -2.01 12.16
N ASP A 116 -35.70 -1.96 12.05
CA ASP A 116 -36.65 -2.77 12.83
C ASP A 116 -37.30 -3.83 11.93
N ASP A 117 -37.39 -5.10 12.35
CA ASP A 117 -38.21 -6.15 11.70
C ASP A 117 -39.68 -5.71 11.56
N GLY A 118 -40.26 -5.94 10.38
CA GLY A 118 -41.62 -5.52 10.05
C GLY A 118 -41.80 -4.02 9.78
N VAL A 119 -40.71 -3.25 9.61
CA VAL A 119 -40.71 -1.87 9.11
C VAL A 119 -40.13 -1.82 7.69
N ALA A 120 -40.51 -0.82 6.88
CA ALA A 120 -39.92 -0.63 5.55
C ALA A 120 -38.44 -0.22 5.67
N ALA A 121 -37.60 -0.74 4.78
CA ALA A 121 -36.17 -0.42 4.76
C ALA A 121 -35.91 1.08 4.60
N SER A 122 -34.79 1.55 5.19
CA SER A 122 -34.25 2.87 4.89
C SER A 122 -33.60 2.84 3.50
N ALA A 123 -33.52 3.99 2.84
CA ALA A 123 -32.83 4.09 1.55
C ALA A 123 -31.35 3.63 1.65
N SER A 124 -30.71 3.79 2.80
CA SER A 124 -29.33 3.32 3.02
C SER A 124 -29.25 1.80 3.14
N LEU A 125 -30.24 1.16 3.77
CA LEU A 125 -30.33 -0.30 3.82
C LEU A 125 -30.74 -0.89 2.47
N GLU A 126 -31.64 -0.25 1.73
CA GLU A 126 -32.01 -0.60 0.34
C GLU A 126 -30.74 -0.68 -0.54
N ARG A 127 -29.90 0.36 -0.56
CA ARG A 127 -28.63 0.35 -1.32
C ARG A 127 -27.65 -0.74 -0.86
N LEU A 128 -27.61 -1.07 0.44
CA LEU A 128 -26.80 -2.17 0.93
C LEU A 128 -27.37 -3.52 0.49
N ALA A 129 -28.68 -3.72 0.61
CA ALA A 129 -29.37 -4.99 0.41
C ALA A 129 -29.55 -5.36 -1.07
N GLU A 130 -29.64 -4.38 -1.97
CA GLU A 130 -29.81 -4.60 -3.43
C GLU A 130 -28.49 -4.57 -4.22
N ASP A 131 -27.54 -3.72 -3.81
CA ASP A 131 -26.30 -3.48 -4.59
C ASP A 131 -25.01 -3.88 -3.84
N GLY A 132 -25.10 -4.24 -2.56
CA GLY A 132 -23.92 -4.34 -1.68
C GLY A 132 -23.26 -3.01 -1.33
N ASP A 133 -23.90 -1.88 -1.64
CA ASP A 133 -23.32 -0.53 -1.51
C ASP A 133 -23.38 -0.03 -0.06
N THR A 134 -22.36 -0.38 0.72
CA THR A 134 -22.28 -0.01 2.14
C THR A 134 -22.04 1.48 2.40
N ALA A 135 -21.71 2.28 1.38
CA ALA A 135 -21.30 3.68 1.58
C ALA A 135 -22.39 4.55 2.23
N PHE A 136 -23.66 4.21 1.99
CA PHE A 136 -24.81 4.92 2.57
C PHE A 136 -25.01 4.60 4.05
N VAL A 137 -24.90 3.32 4.43
CA VAL A 137 -24.94 2.90 5.85
C VAL A 137 -23.76 3.50 6.62
N MET A 138 -22.57 3.55 6.01
CA MET A 138 -21.40 4.20 6.62
C MET A 138 -21.62 5.71 6.83
N ALA A 139 -22.26 6.40 5.88
CA ALA A 139 -22.58 7.82 6.01
C ALA A 139 -23.65 8.11 7.10
N ASP A 140 -24.65 7.24 7.25
CA ASP A 140 -25.65 7.35 8.33
C ASP A 140 -25.00 7.12 9.70
N PHE A 141 -24.07 6.17 9.81
CA PHE A 141 -23.32 5.90 11.04
C PHE A 141 -22.39 7.06 11.44
N ASP A 142 -21.66 7.65 10.47
CA ASP A 142 -20.86 8.87 10.70
C ASP A 142 -21.72 10.09 11.07
N GLY A 143 -22.98 10.12 10.62
CA GLY A 143 -23.95 11.17 10.93
C GLY A 143 -24.67 11.00 12.28
N ALA A 144 -24.61 9.82 12.89
CA ALA A 144 -25.32 9.48 14.11
C ALA A 144 -24.59 9.96 15.39
N SER A 145 -25.33 9.99 16.50
CA SER A 145 -24.76 10.17 17.84
C SER A 145 -24.62 8.81 18.53
N GLY A 146 -23.58 8.63 19.36
CA GLY A 146 -23.37 7.38 20.10
C GLY A 146 -22.52 6.35 19.34
N THR A 147 -22.06 6.68 18.13
CA THR A 147 -21.13 5.90 17.32
C THR A 147 -19.66 6.21 17.69
N TYR A 148 -18.77 5.25 17.45
CA TYR A 148 -17.36 5.32 17.85
C TYR A 148 -16.39 5.15 16.69
N ASP A 149 -16.46 4.01 15.99
CA ASP A 149 -15.59 3.66 14.86
C ASP A 149 -16.30 2.62 13.99
N GLN A 150 -15.93 2.55 12.71
CA GLN A 150 -16.50 1.59 11.75
C GLN A 150 -15.48 1.15 10.72
N ALA A 151 -15.66 -0.05 10.18
CA ALA A 151 -14.80 -0.58 9.13
C ALA A 151 -15.60 -1.46 8.17
N LEU A 152 -15.08 -1.56 6.95
CA LEU A 152 -15.48 -2.57 6.00
C LEU A 152 -14.48 -3.72 6.07
N ILE A 153 -14.96 -4.95 6.17
CA ILE A 153 -14.14 -6.15 5.98
C ILE A 153 -14.48 -6.68 4.59
N THR A 154 -13.47 -6.89 3.75
CA THR A 154 -13.63 -7.17 2.32
C THR A 154 -13.04 -8.54 1.94
N GLY A 155 -13.62 -9.16 0.92
CA GLY A 155 -13.23 -10.46 0.39
C GLY A 155 -12.28 -10.36 -0.79
N THR A 156 -11.77 -11.50 -1.25
CA THR A 156 -10.75 -11.57 -2.32
C THR A 156 -11.31 -11.77 -3.72
N PHE A 157 -12.64 -11.86 -3.90
CA PHE A 157 -13.26 -12.09 -5.19
C PHE A 157 -13.69 -10.78 -5.86
N GLY A 158 -13.14 -10.48 -7.05
CA GLY A 158 -13.46 -9.27 -7.82
C GLY A 158 -12.41 -8.16 -7.71
N PRO A 159 -12.80 -6.86 -7.81
CA PRO A 159 -11.87 -5.75 -7.63
C PRO A 159 -11.38 -5.64 -6.18
N VAL A 160 -10.50 -4.66 -5.92
CA VAL A 160 -10.20 -4.25 -4.54
C VAL A 160 -11.53 -3.95 -3.83
N ASP A 161 -11.68 -4.51 -2.63
CA ASP A 161 -12.89 -4.46 -1.81
C ASP A 161 -14.11 -5.26 -2.31
N GLY A 162 -13.88 -6.46 -2.86
CA GLY A 162 -14.92 -7.33 -3.40
C GLY A 162 -15.64 -8.28 -2.40
N PRO A 163 -16.64 -9.07 -2.89
CA PRO A 163 -17.36 -10.07 -2.10
C PRO A 163 -16.54 -11.22 -1.51
N PHE A 164 -17.08 -11.86 -0.47
CA PHE A 164 -16.60 -13.09 0.17
C PHE A 164 -17.18 -14.36 -0.47
N PRO A 165 -16.40 -15.15 -1.22
CA PRO A 165 -16.67 -16.54 -1.51
C PRO A 165 -16.94 -17.41 -0.27
N PRO A 166 -17.73 -18.49 -0.40
CA PRO A 166 -17.92 -19.47 0.65
C PRO A 166 -16.61 -19.96 1.25
N ARG A 167 -16.57 -20.03 2.59
CA ARG A 167 -15.41 -20.43 3.41
C ARG A 167 -14.28 -19.42 3.54
N GLU A 168 -14.32 -18.27 2.87
CA GLU A 168 -13.35 -17.19 3.09
C GLU A 168 -13.41 -16.64 4.52
N VAL A 169 -12.27 -16.16 5.01
CA VAL A 169 -12.09 -15.52 6.32
C VAL A 169 -11.23 -14.28 6.14
N ALA A 170 -11.69 -13.14 6.66
CA ALA A 170 -10.90 -11.91 6.77
C ALA A 170 -11.12 -11.26 8.14
N SER A 171 -10.30 -10.28 8.51
CA SER A 171 -10.41 -9.62 9.80
C SER A 171 -9.93 -8.17 9.77
N THR A 172 -10.57 -7.31 10.55
CA THR A 172 -10.07 -5.97 10.89
C THR A 172 -9.77 -5.85 12.38
N THR A 173 -9.05 -4.82 12.81
CA THR A 173 -8.74 -4.59 14.23
C THR A 173 -9.03 -3.14 14.60
N PHE A 174 -10.00 -2.95 15.49
CA PHE A 174 -10.36 -1.65 16.04
C PHE A 174 -9.51 -1.34 17.27
N ARG A 175 -9.10 -0.08 17.43
CA ARG A 175 -8.60 0.45 18.70
C ARG A 175 -9.74 1.10 19.45
N VAL A 176 -9.94 0.72 20.70
CA VAL A 176 -11.14 1.05 21.48
C VAL A 176 -10.76 1.53 22.88
N ASP A 177 -11.57 2.42 23.45
CA ASP A 177 -11.59 2.69 24.89
C ASP A 177 -12.71 1.85 25.52
N PRO A 178 -12.41 0.77 26.27
CA PRO A 178 -13.43 -0.08 26.87
C PRO A 178 -14.39 0.64 27.82
N ALA A 179 -13.97 1.79 28.36
CA ALA A 179 -14.79 2.59 29.27
C ALA A 179 -15.77 3.52 28.54
N ALA A 180 -15.54 3.80 27.24
CA ALA A 180 -16.42 4.62 26.43
C ALA A 180 -17.79 3.93 26.26
N PRO A 181 -18.92 4.64 26.46
CA PRO A 181 -20.22 4.14 26.05
C PRO A 181 -20.26 3.65 24.62
N GLU A 182 -19.64 4.41 23.72
CA GLU A 182 -19.76 4.31 22.27
C GLU A 182 -19.02 3.09 21.69
N SER A 183 -18.16 2.39 22.45
CA SER A 183 -17.50 1.17 21.96
C SER A 183 -18.17 -0.13 22.41
N ARG A 184 -19.32 -0.06 23.12
CA ARG A 184 -19.87 -1.21 23.86
C ARG A 184 -20.53 -2.28 23.02
N PHE A 185 -21.13 -1.91 21.89
CA PHE A 185 -21.90 -2.81 21.04
C PHE A 185 -21.38 -2.78 19.61
N LEU A 186 -21.54 -3.90 18.92
CA LEU A 186 -21.23 -4.05 17.51
C LEU A 186 -22.53 -4.23 16.74
N SER A 187 -22.69 -3.48 15.66
CA SER A 187 -23.63 -3.84 14.58
C SER A 187 -22.86 -4.28 13.34
N PHE A 188 -23.48 -5.14 12.55
CA PHE A 188 -22.94 -5.60 11.26
C PHE A 188 -24.03 -5.61 10.19
N ALA A 189 -23.64 -5.53 8.92
CA ALA A 189 -24.53 -5.71 7.79
C ALA A 189 -23.78 -6.23 6.55
N SER A 190 -24.45 -7.09 5.77
CA SER A 190 -23.98 -7.55 4.46
C SER A 190 -25.17 -8.03 3.62
N MET A 191 -25.15 -7.77 2.31
CA MET A 191 -26.01 -8.48 1.36
C MET A 191 -25.53 -9.93 1.21
N VAL A 192 -26.48 -10.83 0.96
CA VAL A 192 -26.29 -12.24 0.62
C VAL A 192 -26.46 -12.36 -0.89
N ILE A 193 -25.40 -12.70 -1.62
CA ILE A 193 -25.46 -12.78 -3.10
C ILE A 193 -25.32 -14.24 -3.59
N PRO A 194 -25.97 -14.62 -4.69
CA PRO A 194 -26.91 -13.82 -5.49
C PRO A 194 -28.26 -13.61 -4.79
N SER A 195 -28.84 -12.42 -4.90
CA SER A 195 -30.23 -12.15 -4.50
C SER A 195 -30.72 -10.86 -5.16
N ASN A 196 -32.02 -10.59 -5.03
CA ASN A 196 -32.62 -9.31 -5.33
C ASN A 196 -32.32 -8.33 -4.18
N ASP A 197 -32.83 -8.62 -2.97
CA ASP A 197 -32.66 -7.74 -1.78
C ASP A 197 -32.34 -8.49 -0.46
N ALA A 198 -31.73 -9.68 -0.54
CA ALA A 198 -31.51 -10.52 0.63
C ALA A 198 -30.24 -10.12 1.41
N PHE A 199 -30.34 -9.95 2.72
CA PHE A 199 -29.24 -9.47 3.57
C PHE A 199 -29.15 -10.19 4.93
N VAL A 200 -28.05 -9.95 5.66
CA VAL A 200 -27.87 -10.35 7.06
C VAL A 200 -27.35 -9.15 7.87
N ALA A 201 -27.98 -8.90 9.01
CA ALA A 201 -27.63 -7.85 9.96
C ALA A 201 -28.23 -8.17 11.35
N ASN A 202 -27.91 -7.39 12.38
CA ASN A 202 -28.61 -7.43 13.66
C ASN A 202 -29.71 -6.36 13.73
N ASP A 203 -30.92 -6.82 14.01
CA ASP A 203 -32.12 -6.02 14.34
C ASP A 203 -31.92 -5.30 15.69
N ASP A 204 -31.83 -6.04 16.80
CA ASP A 204 -31.52 -5.43 18.11
C ASP A 204 -30.11 -4.78 18.13
N PRO A 205 -30.00 -3.45 18.30
CA PRO A 205 -28.72 -2.74 18.36
C PRO A 205 -27.89 -3.09 19.60
N MET A 206 -28.49 -3.75 20.60
CA MET A 206 -27.82 -4.22 21.81
C MET A 206 -27.44 -5.71 21.76
N ALA A 207 -27.70 -6.41 20.64
CA ALA A 207 -27.51 -7.86 20.50
C ALA A 207 -26.06 -8.33 20.74
N HIS A 208 -25.07 -7.58 20.25
CA HIS A 208 -23.66 -7.97 20.26
C HIS A 208 -22.82 -7.04 21.14
N ARG A 209 -22.95 -7.20 22.46
CA ARG A 209 -22.13 -6.46 23.45
C ARG A 209 -20.69 -6.97 23.48
N ILE A 210 -19.74 -6.07 23.27
CA ILE A 210 -18.29 -6.30 23.37
C ILE A 210 -17.75 -5.99 24.78
N PHE A 211 -18.23 -4.92 25.43
CA PHE A 211 -17.73 -4.47 26.74
C PHE A 211 -18.82 -4.39 27.81
N SER A 212 -18.46 -4.71 29.05
CA SER A 212 -19.31 -4.51 30.22
C SER A 212 -19.45 -3.02 30.58
N ASP A 213 -20.41 -2.66 31.44
CA ASP A 213 -20.59 -1.26 31.88
C ASP A 213 -19.41 -0.68 32.68
N VAL A 214 -18.43 -1.53 33.04
CA VAL A 214 -17.19 -1.16 33.74
C VAL A 214 -15.93 -1.34 32.86
N GLY A 215 -16.10 -1.68 31.58
CA GLY A 215 -15.02 -1.80 30.60
C GLY A 215 -14.26 -3.13 30.58
N ASP A 216 -14.78 -4.18 31.23
CA ASP A 216 -14.26 -5.54 31.03
C ASP A 216 -14.71 -6.04 29.65
N PHE A 217 -13.80 -6.67 28.88
CA PHE A 217 -14.15 -7.35 27.65
C PHE A 217 -15.05 -8.56 27.94
N VAL A 218 -16.20 -8.62 27.26
CA VAL A 218 -17.21 -9.69 27.35
C VAL A 218 -17.58 -10.29 25.99
N GLY A 219 -17.00 -9.77 24.91
CA GLY A 219 -17.25 -10.22 23.55
C GLY A 219 -16.88 -11.69 23.34
N ALA A 220 -17.74 -12.39 22.62
CA ALA A 220 -17.48 -13.71 22.06
C ALA A 220 -18.30 -13.84 20.77
N GLY A 221 -17.78 -14.60 19.81
CA GLY A 221 -18.34 -14.64 18.47
C GLY A 221 -19.76 -15.20 18.36
N PHE A 222 -20.41 -14.88 17.25
CA PHE A 222 -21.76 -15.32 16.89
C PHE A 222 -21.80 -15.91 15.47
N THR A 223 -22.92 -16.56 15.12
CA THR A 223 -23.10 -17.21 13.82
C THR A 223 -24.53 -17.02 13.35
N ILE A 224 -24.67 -16.58 12.10
CA ILE A 224 -25.94 -16.34 11.42
C ILE A 224 -26.30 -17.63 10.69
N ALA A 225 -27.37 -18.29 11.12
CA ALA A 225 -27.94 -19.43 10.43
C ALA A 225 -28.65 -18.98 9.13
N GLY A 226 -28.88 -19.89 8.18
CA GLY A 226 -29.64 -19.59 6.96
C GLY A 226 -31.08 -19.09 7.21
N THR A 227 -31.67 -19.44 8.36
CA THR A 227 -32.97 -18.89 8.80
C THR A 227 -32.89 -17.45 9.34
N GLY A 228 -31.69 -16.86 9.40
CA GLY A 228 -31.42 -15.47 9.77
C GLY A 228 -31.11 -14.57 8.57
N VAL A 229 -31.29 -15.06 7.34
CA VAL A 229 -31.32 -14.19 6.15
C VAL A 229 -32.64 -13.42 6.15
N LEU A 230 -32.52 -12.12 5.94
CA LEU A 230 -33.61 -11.17 5.85
C LEU A 230 -33.83 -10.76 4.40
N ASP A 231 -35.05 -10.33 4.14
CA ASP A 231 -35.61 -9.79 2.90
C ASP A 231 -35.88 -8.31 3.21
N ALA A 232 -35.36 -7.38 2.40
CA ALA A 232 -35.54 -5.95 2.67
C ALA A 232 -36.98 -5.49 2.39
N GLY A 233 -37.73 -6.25 1.59
CA GLY A 233 -39.05 -5.91 1.09
C GLY A 233 -39.02 -4.74 0.10
N THR A 234 -37.85 -4.43 -0.46
CA THR A 234 -37.67 -3.35 -1.44
C THR A 234 -37.84 -3.89 -2.85
N GLU A 235 -37.36 -5.10 -3.14
CA GLU A 235 -37.39 -5.71 -4.47
C GLU A 235 -38.13 -7.05 -4.50
N VAL A 236 -38.81 -7.37 -5.60
CA VAL A 236 -39.49 -8.66 -5.75
C VAL A 236 -38.45 -9.78 -5.95
N ASN A 237 -38.43 -10.75 -5.02
CA ASN A 237 -37.58 -11.95 -5.05
C ASN A 237 -37.95 -12.95 -6.18
N ASP A 238 -37.77 -12.51 -7.43
CA ASP A 238 -38.11 -13.22 -8.67
C ASP A 238 -36.98 -14.07 -9.26
N GLU A 239 -35.74 -13.87 -8.80
CA GLU A 239 -34.51 -14.49 -9.33
C GLU A 239 -34.23 -14.20 -10.83
N MET A 240 -34.75 -13.09 -11.37
CA MET A 240 -34.47 -12.72 -12.77
C MET A 240 -33.01 -12.26 -12.93
N THR A 241 -32.33 -12.78 -13.95
CA THR A 241 -30.94 -12.44 -14.27
C THR A 241 -30.68 -10.94 -14.39
N SER A 242 -31.67 -10.15 -14.83
CA SER A 242 -31.53 -8.70 -15.00
C SER A 242 -31.57 -7.89 -13.71
N SER A 243 -32.05 -8.45 -12.60
CA SER A 243 -32.28 -7.77 -11.32
C SER A 243 -31.47 -8.37 -10.18
N THR A 244 -31.35 -9.70 -10.13
CA THR A 244 -30.55 -10.40 -9.13
C THR A 244 -29.06 -10.04 -9.23
N ALA A 245 -28.52 -9.42 -8.18
CA ALA A 245 -27.10 -9.10 -8.07
C ALA A 245 -26.24 -10.36 -8.21
N PHE A 246 -25.04 -10.21 -8.78
CA PHE A 246 -24.11 -11.28 -9.15
C PHE A 246 -24.60 -12.23 -10.28
N PHE A 247 -25.89 -12.22 -10.65
CA PHE A 247 -26.46 -13.19 -11.60
C PHE A 247 -26.72 -12.62 -13.01
N GLY A 248 -26.48 -11.32 -13.22
CA GLY A 248 -26.63 -10.63 -14.51
C GLY A 248 -27.10 -9.17 -14.42
N GLN A 249 -27.40 -8.70 -13.21
CA GLN A 249 -27.62 -7.27 -12.91
C GLN A 249 -26.44 -6.44 -13.44
N SER A 250 -26.73 -5.51 -14.34
CA SER A 250 -25.71 -4.67 -15.03
C SER A 250 -25.73 -3.20 -14.60
N THR A 251 -26.72 -2.82 -13.78
CA THR A 251 -26.82 -1.51 -13.13
C THR A 251 -27.46 -1.68 -11.76
N ALA A 252 -27.03 -0.88 -10.79
CA ALA A 252 -27.61 -0.82 -9.45
C ALA A 252 -29.12 -0.50 -9.46
N ASN A 253 -29.85 -0.96 -8.42
CA ASN A 253 -31.28 -0.75 -8.20
C ASN A 253 -32.11 -1.08 -9.47
N THR A 254 -32.04 -2.34 -9.91
CA THR A 254 -32.88 -2.86 -11.00
C THR A 254 -33.76 -3.97 -10.48
N GLY A 255 -35.07 -3.83 -10.68
CA GLY A 255 -36.04 -4.77 -10.17
C GLY A 255 -37.47 -4.31 -10.42
N ALA A 256 -38.40 -5.01 -9.78
CA ALA A 256 -39.74 -4.50 -9.56
C ALA A 256 -39.93 -4.27 -8.05
N ASP A 257 -40.26 -3.05 -7.65
CA ASP A 257 -40.41 -2.69 -6.24
C ASP A 257 -41.47 -3.59 -5.55
N GLU A 258 -41.13 -4.28 -4.45
CA GLU A 258 -42.14 -5.01 -3.66
C GLU A 258 -42.96 -4.05 -2.78
N ASN A 259 -42.33 -2.99 -2.25
CA ASN A 259 -42.92 -2.05 -1.28
C ASN A 259 -43.47 -2.77 -0.03
N ALA A 260 -42.80 -3.84 0.42
CA ALA A 260 -43.14 -4.58 1.61
C ALA A 260 -42.46 -3.96 2.85
N SER A 261 -42.10 -4.80 3.81
CA SER A 261 -41.40 -4.43 5.03
C SER A 261 -40.45 -5.56 5.36
N ILE A 262 -39.33 -5.22 6.00
CA ILE A 262 -38.26 -6.16 6.31
C ILE A 262 -38.83 -7.39 7.02
N GLY A 263 -38.37 -8.56 6.62
CA GLY A 263 -38.80 -9.82 7.21
C GLY A 263 -37.83 -10.96 6.93
N SER A 264 -38.19 -12.17 7.36
CA SER A 264 -37.39 -13.37 7.09
C SER A 264 -37.54 -13.81 5.63
N HIS A 265 -36.42 -13.88 4.91
CA HIS A 265 -36.40 -14.25 3.49
C HIS A 265 -36.87 -15.70 3.28
N VAL A 266 -37.80 -15.90 2.35
CA VAL A 266 -38.46 -17.19 2.09
C VAL A 266 -37.53 -18.27 1.50
N GLY A 267 -36.36 -17.85 1.03
CA GLY A 267 -35.32 -18.67 0.41
C GLY A 267 -35.60 -18.97 -1.05
N TYR A 268 -34.53 -19.27 -1.80
CA TYR A 268 -34.57 -19.41 -3.25
C TYR A 268 -35.62 -20.39 -3.78
N GLN A 269 -36.09 -20.17 -4.99
CA GLN A 269 -37.05 -20.98 -5.72
C GLN A 269 -36.45 -22.36 -6.04
N LEU A 270 -37.20 -23.43 -5.76
CA LEU A 270 -36.74 -24.79 -6.05
C LEU A 270 -36.69 -25.03 -7.57
N ALA A 271 -35.50 -25.33 -8.10
CA ALA A 271 -35.21 -25.31 -9.53
C ALA A 271 -35.48 -23.95 -10.20
N GLY A 272 -35.40 -22.87 -9.41
CA GLY A 272 -35.24 -21.51 -9.93
C GLY A 272 -33.82 -21.28 -10.49
N PRO A 273 -33.57 -20.12 -11.10
CA PRO A 273 -32.30 -19.83 -11.75
C PRO A 273 -31.09 -19.97 -10.82
N ILE A 274 -31.17 -19.45 -9.59
CA ILE A 274 -30.05 -19.49 -8.63
C ILE A 274 -29.70 -20.93 -8.24
N LEU A 275 -30.66 -21.74 -7.78
CA LEU A 275 -30.39 -23.12 -7.36
C LEU A 275 -30.14 -24.09 -8.52
N SER A 276 -30.35 -23.66 -9.77
CA SER A 276 -30.01 -24.43 -10.96
C SER A 276 -28.60 -24.12 -11.48
N ASP A 277 -28.01 -23.00 -11.06
CA ASP A 277 -26.65 -22.63 -11.42
C ASP A 277 -25.62 -23.53 -10.68
N PRO A 278 -24.63 -24.14 -11.37
CA PRO A 278 -23.59 -24.95 -10.75
C PRO A 278 -22.81 -24.24 -9.64
N MET A 279 -22.62 -22.91 -9.74
CA MET A 279 -21.93 -22.08 -8.75
C MET A 279 -22.72 -21.91 -7.45
N PHE A 280 -24.05 -22.02 -7.50
CA PHE A 280 -24.97 -21.79 -6.38
C PHE A 280 -25.86 -22.99 -6.03
N ALA A 281 -25.58 -24.17 -6.60
CA ALA A 281 -26.28 -25.43 -6.32
C ALA A 281 -26.27 -25.86 -4.84
N GLY A 282 -25.37 -25.29 -4.03
CA GLY A 282 -25.28 -25.48 -2.58
C GLY A 282 -25.94 -24.38 -1.75
N ALA A 283 -26.59 -23.37 -2.35
CA ALA A 283 -26.99 -22.12 -1.70
C ALA A 283 -28.36 -22.09 -0.99
N ASP A 284 -29.10 -23.22 -0.89
CA ASP A 284 -30.48 -23.29 -0.33
C ASP A 284 -30.53 -23.06 1.20
N PHE A 285 -30.26 -21.84 1.63
CA PHE A 285 -30.07 -21.46 3.03
C PHE A 285 -31.32 -21.63 3.90
N ALA A 286 -32.52 -21.51 3.32
CA ALA A 286 -33.77 -21.62 4.04
C ALA A 286 -34.18 -23.07 4.35
N ARG A 287 -33.68 -24.06 3.58
CA ARG A 287 -34.11 -25.47 3.67
C ARG A 287 -32.99 -26.44 4.03
N ALA A 288 -31.73 -26.10 3.76
CA ALA A 288 -30.59 -26.91 4.13
C ALA A 288 -30.40 -26.94 5.66
N SER A 289 -30.57 -28.12 6.27
CA SER A 289 -30.41 -28.30 7.71
C SER A 289 -28.98 -28.00 8.17
N GLY A 290 -28.82 -26.97 9.00
CA GLY A 290 -27.52 -26.55 9.52
C GLY A 290 -26.73 -25.64 8.58
N TYR A 291 -27.41 -24.98 7.62
CA TYR A 291 -26.82 -23.89 6.86
C TYR A 291 -26.48 -22.73 7.78
N ASN A 292 -25.24 -22.25 7.69
CA ASN A 292 -24.77 -21.02 8.30
C ASN A 292 -24.28 -20.12 7.16
N VAL A 293 -24.61 -18.84 7.21
CA VAL A 293 -24.29 -17.86 6.16
C VAL A 293 -22.99 -17.15 6.51
N LEU A 294 -22.90 -16.66 7.75
CA LEU A 294 -21.80 -15.84 8.23
C LEU A 294 -21.49 -16.20 9.69
N SER A 295 -20.22 -16.14 10.07
CA SER A 295 -19.79 -16.10 11.47
C SER A 295 -18.90 -14.89 11.71
N VAL A 296 -19.03 -14.31 12.91
CA VAL A 296 -18.27 -13.14 13.36
C VAL A 296 -17.64 -13.51 14.68
N GLU A 297 -16.31 -13.51 14.76
CA GLU A 297 -15.53 -13.74 15.97
C GLU A 297 -14.90 -12.42 16.43
N ILE A 298 -14.94 -12.16 17.75
CA ILE A 298 -14.45 -10.92 18.34
C ILE A 298 -13.45 -11.31 19.43
N ASP A 299 -12.19 -10.91 19.26
CA ASP A 299 -11.08 -11.23 20.17
C ASP A 299 -10.53 -9.96 20.84
N ASP A 300 -10.27 -10.01 22.15
CA ASP A 300 -9.39 -9.04 22.81
C ASP A 300 -7.93 -9.29 22.38
N VAL A 301 -7.42 -8.39 21.54
CA VAL A 301 -6.05 -8.41 21.01
C VAL A 301 -5.17 -7.32 21.62
N SER A 302 -5.61 -6.68 22.71
CA SER A 302 -4.93 -5.56 23.37
C SER A 302 -3.49 -5.88 23.81
N SER A 303 -3.18 -7.14 24.16
CA SER A 303 -1.81 -7.56 24.50
C SER A 303 -0.90 -7.77 23.29
N SER A 304 -1.40 -7.57 22.06
CA SER A 304 -0.67 -7.80 20.81
C SER A 304 -0.55 -6.56 19.92
N ILE A 305 -1.19 -5.44 20.28
CA ILE A 305 -0.98 -4.17 19.56
C ILE A 305 0.33 -3.51 20.00
N ALA A 306 1.03 -2.91 19.05
CA ALA A 306 2.16 -2.04 19.36
C ALA A 306 1.64 -0.70 19.94
N GLU A 307 2.20 -0.27 21.07
CA GLU A 307 1.88 1.04 21.66
C GLU A 307 2.31 2.19 20.73
N PRO A 308 1.59 3.33 20.74
CA PRO A 308 1.97 4.51 19.98
C PRO A 308 3.34 5.02 20.46
N THR A 309 4.30 5.03 19.55
CA THR A 309 5.71 5.34 19.83
C THR A 309 6.32 6.14 18.70
N GLY A 310 7.29 7.00 19.03
CA GLY A 310 7.92 7.86 18.05
C GLY A 310 9.17 8.56 18.56
N SER A 311 9.75 9.36 17.67
CA SER A 311 10.86 10.23 18.01
C SER A 311 10.75 11.56 17.27
N ALA A 312 11.32 12.60 17.87
CA ALA A 312 11.49 13.87 17.22
C ALA A 312 12.90 14.40 17.48
N ILE A 313 13.48 15.02 16.46
CA ILE A 313 14.77 15.71 16.54
C ILE A 313 14.56 17.14 16.09
N ALA A 314 15.16 18.07 16.83
CA ALA A 314 15.15 19.48 16.49
C ALA A 314 16.57 20.04 16.53
N THR A 315 16.91 20.86 15.54
CA THR A 315 18.18 21.58 15.47
C THR A 315 17.89 23.07 15.45
N LEU A 316 18.57 23.82 16.31
CA LEU A 316 18.37 25.26 16.43
C LEU A 316 19.56 26.03 15.85
N ASP A 317 19.27 26.91 14.89
CA ASP A 317 20.12 28.05 14.53
C ASP A 317 19.87 29.18 15.55
N GLU A 318 20.65 29.21 16.63
CA GLU A 318 20.42 30.17 17.73
C GLU A 318 20.55 31.64 17.31
N PRO A 319 21.53 32.06 16.47
CA PRO A 319 21.62 33.43 15.96
C PRO A 319 20.37 33.92 15.21
N ASN A 320 19.73 33.04 14.43
CA ASN A 320 18.55 33.39 13.62
C ASN A 320 17.22 32.98 14.29
N LEU A 321 17.27 32.30 15.44
CA LEU A 321 16.12 31.73 16.16
C LEU A 321 15.23 30.83 15.28
N MET A 322 15.84 30.03 14.40
CA MET A 322 15.13 29.09 13.54
C MET A 322 15.30 27.65 14.03
N LEU A 323 14.20 27.02 14.42
CA LEU A 323 14.14 25.62 14.84
C LEU A 323 13.72 24.74 13.65
N THR A 324 14.66 23.96 13.12
CA THR A 324 14.35 22.91 12.13
C THR A 324 14.07 21.61 12.88
N PHE A 325 12.92 20.98 12.66
CA PHE A 325 12.55 19.72 13.29
C PHE A 325 12.15 18.64 12.27
N SER A 326 12.22 17.39 12.72
CA SER A 326 11.65 16.21 12.08
C SER A 326 11.12 15.28 13.17
N LEU A 327 9.94 14.73 12.95
CA LEU A 327 9.19 13.89 13.88
C LEU A 327 8.58 12.71 13.12
N SER A 328 8.56 11.55 13.77
CA SER A 328 7.88 10.35 13.30
C SER A 328 7.21 9.67 14.48
N VAL A 329 5.95 9.26 14.32
CA VAL A 329 5.18 8.50 15.31
C VAL A 329 4.43 7.39 14.58
N ALA A 330 4.57 6.17 15.05
CA ALA A 330 3.88 5.00 14.54
C ALA A 330 2.83 4.51 15.53
N ASN A 331 1.90 3.68 15.04
CA ASN A 331 0.89 2.99 15.84
C ASN A 331 -0.02 3.92 16.66
N LEU A 332 -0.36 5.10 16.11
CA LEU A 332 -1.38 5.96 16.67
C LEU A 332 -2.76 5.32 16.53
N SER A 333 -3.69 5.76 17.37
CA SER A 333 -5.09 5.33 17.33
C SER A 333 -5.85 5.78 16.08
N GLY A 334 -5.34 6.75 15.34
CA GLY A 334 -5.85 7.21 14.05
C GLY A 334 -5.02 8.38 13.53
N PRO A 335 -5.44 9.03 12.42
CA PRO A 335 -4.80 10.23 11.91
C PRO A 335 -4.64 11.32 12.99
N ALA A 336 -3.52 12.05 12.94
CA ALA A 336 -3.28 13.18 13.81
C ALA A 336 -4.29 14.30 13.51
N THR A 337 -4.93 14.81 14.56
CA THR A 337 -5.85 15.94 14.53
C THR A 337 -5.13 17.26 14.82
N LEU A 338 -4.09 17.22 15.66
CA LEU A 338 -3.24 18.36 16.00
C LEU A 338 -1.80 17.89 16.27
N LEU A 339 -0.81 18.71 15.89
CA LEU A 339 0.58 18.56 16.29
C LEU A 339 1.10 19.89 16.85
N HIS A 340 1.61 19.90 18.07
CA HIS A 340 1.99 21.12 18.77
C HIS A 340 3.35 21.01 19.46
N LEU A 341 4.03 22.16 19.57
CA LEU A 341 5.06 22.39 20.59
C LEU A 341 4.42 23.11 21.77
N HIS A 342 4.50 22.55 22.97
CA HIS A 342 3.96 23.12 24.21
C HIS A 342 5.07 23.54 25.18
N ARG A 343 4.75 24.42 26.15
CA ARG A 343 5.62 24.77 27.29
C ARG A 343 5.10 24.21 28.61
N GLY A 344 5.81 23.23 29.17
CA GLY A 344 5.57 22.67 30.50
C GLY A 344 6.68 21.71 30.94
N ASP A 345 6.84 21.55 32.26
CA ASP A 345 7.78 20.59 32.85
C ASP A 345 7.44 19.14 32.47
N VAL A 346 8.34 18.19 32.72
CA VAL A 346 8.10 16.77 32.45
C VAL A 346 6.88 16.27 33.22
N GLY A 347 5.88 15.71 32.51
CA GLY A 347 4.62 15.22 33.09
C GLY A 347 3.60 16.31 33.42
N VAL A 348 3.89 17.59 33.13
CA VAL A 348 2.97 18.71 33.36
C VAL A 348 2.42 19.21 32.03
N ALA A 349 1.08 19.31 31.94
CA ALA A 349 0.40 19.89 30.78
C ALA A 349 0.65 21.41 30.69
N GLY A 350 0.94 21.88 29.49
CA GLY A 350 1.44 23.23 29.21
C GLY A 350 0.67 23.97 28.13
N ALA A 351 0.87 25.29 28.04
CA ALA A 351 0.31 26.10 26.97
C ALA A 351 0.92 25.72 25.60
N VAL A 352 0.15 25.84 24.52
CA VAL A 352 0.66 25.73 23.15
C VAL A 352 1.56 26.93 22.85
N GLU A 353 2.75 26.67 22.32
CA GLU A 353 3.76 27.67 21.96
C GLU A 353 3.89 27.84 20.44
N VAL A 354 3.78 26.73 19.70
CA VAL A 354 3.86 26.69 18.23
C VAL A 354 2.88 25.63 17.71
N ASP A 355 2.07 26.01 16.72
CA ASP A 355 1.31 25.06 15.92
C ASP A 355 2.22 24.46 14.84
N LEU A 356 2.29 23.13 14.82
CA LEU A 356 3.12 22.34 13.90
C LEU A 356 2.26 21.48 12.96
N MET A 357 0.93 21.52 13.05
CA MET A 357 0.03 20.79 12.15
C MET A 357 0.25 21.12 10.66
N PRO A 358 0.59 22.37 10.26
CA PRO A 358 0.91 22.70 8.86
C PRO A 358 2.18 22.05 8.28
N PHE A 359 2.92 21.28 9.08
CA PHE A 359 4.18 20.62 8.72
C PHE A 359 4.07 19.09 8.75
N ILE A 360 2.86 18.54 8.82
CA ILE A 360 2.59 17.10 8.67
C ILE A 360 2.88 16.69 7.22
N ASP A 361 3.73 15.67 7.05
CA ASP A 361 4.13 15.11 5.76
C ASP A 361 3.30 13.86 5.39
N VAL A 362 2.98 13.01 6.37
CA VAL A 362 2.12 11.80 6.25
C VAL A 362 1.19 11.73 7.45
N ASN A 363 -0.07 11.31 7.27
CA ASN A 363 -1.09 11.33 8.34
C ASN A 363 -2.03 10.12 8.37
N GLU A 364 -1.48 8.90 8.44
CA GLU A 364 -2.24 7.66 8.25
C GLU A 364 -2.55 6.92 9.57
N GLY A 365 -2.12 7.44 10.72
CA GLY A 365 -2.30 6.82 12.05
C GLY A 365 -1.37 5.63 12.29
N GLY A 366 -1.32 4.67 11.37
CA GLY A 366 -0.28 3.63 11.35
C GLY A 366 1.13 4.24 11.32
N LEU A 367 1.29 5.33 10.55
CA LEU A 367 2.44 6.23 10.57
C LEU A 367 2.00 7.69 10.39
N THR A 368 2.56 8.58 11.21
CA THR A 368 2.46 10.03 11.05
C THR A 368 3.86 10.63 11.13
N THR A 369 4.22 11.44 10.14
CA THR A 369 5.49 12.16 10.07
C THR A 369 5.27 13.66 9.92
N ALA A 370 6.21 14.45 10.43
CA ALA A 370 6.20 15.90 10.27
C ALA A 370 7.62 16.46 10.20
N SER A 371 7.87 17.43 9.34
CA SER A 371 9.16 18.10 9.23
C SER A 371 9.05 19.54 8.76
N GLY A 372 9.94 20.39 9.23
CA GLY A 372 9.90 21.80 8.85
C GLY A 372 10.84 22.69 9.65
N THR A 373 10.82 23.98 9.31
CA THR A 373 11.56 25.02 10.03
C THR A 373 10.62 26.10 10.53
N VAL A 374 10.57 26.31 11.83
CA VAL A 374 9.76 27.35 12.49
C VAL A 374 10.63 28.40 13.16
N ALA A 375 10.19 29.66 13.10
CA ALA A 375 10.81 30.72 13.91
C ALA A 375 10.35 30.59 15.36
N ILE A 376 11.29 30.68 16.30
CA ILE A 376 11.00 30.66 17.74
C ILE A 376 11.36 31.99 18.41
N THR A 377 10.77 32.29 19.56
CA THR A 377 11.09 33.47 20.35
C THR A 377 12.27 33.21 21.30
N ALA A 378 12.93 34.27 21.77
CA ALA A 378 13.96 34.16 22.82
C ALA A 378 13.42 33.50 24.12
N SER A 379 12.12 33.66 24.41
CA SER A 379 11.44 33.00 25.53
C SER A 379 11.27 31.48 25.33
N GLN A 380 11.00 31.05 24.09
CA GLN A 380 10.93 29.65 23.70
C GLN A 380 12.32 29.02 23.67
N LEU A 381 13.34 29.71 23.15
CA LEU A 381 14.74 29.28 23.25
C LEU A 381 15.15 29.04 24.71
N GLN A 382 14.84 29.96 25.62
CA GLN A 382 15.13 29.77 27.03
C GLN A 382 14.40 28.55 27.61
N ALA A 383 13.09 28.40 27.36
CA ALA A 383 12.34 27.21 27.79
C ALA A 383 12.90 25.90 27.20
N MET A 384 13.38 25.91 25.96
CA MET A 384 13.99 24.73 25.32
C MET A 384 15.33 24.35 25.96
N ARG A 385 16.14 25.33 26.35
CA ARG A 385 17.38 25.12 27.11
C ARG A 385 17.13 24.61 28.53
N ASP A 386 16.05 25.09 29.16
CA ASP A 386 15.62 24.64 30.49
C ASP A 386 14.93 23.26 30.45
N GLY A 387 14.66 22.71 29.25
CA GLY A 387 14.01 21.41 29.06
C GLY A 387 12.49 21.44 29.19
N ASN A 388 11.89 22.63 29.12
CA ASN A 388 10.49 22.92 29.41
C ASN A 388 9.62 23.05 28.14
N LEU A 389 10.11 22.61 26.97
CA LEU A 389 9.28 22.42 25.78
C LEU A 389 9.05 20.94 25.51
N TYR A 390 7.90 20.59 24.93
CA TYR A 390 7.58 19.22 24.52
C TYR A 390 6.74 19.19 23.24
N PHE A 391 6.99 18.21 22.37
CA PHE A 391 6.09 17.85 21.28
C PHE A 391 4.89 17.08 21.84
N ASN A 392 3.70 17.39 21.34
CA ASN A 392 2.46 16.68 21.66
C ASN A 392 1.68 16.45 20.35
N LEU A 393 1.34 15.20 20.06
CA LEU A 393 0.53 14.82 18.91
C LEU A 393 -0.81 14.30 19.42
N HIS A 394 -1.90 14.82 18.87
CA HIS A 394 -3.27 14.52 19.25
C HIS A 394 -3.97 13.73 18.13
N THR A 395 -4.89 12.86 18.51
CA THR A 395 -5.77 12.09 17.61
C THR A 395 -7.22 12.27 18.04
N ALA A 396 -8.18 11.69 17.31
CA ALA A 396 -9.60 11.74 17.68
C ALA A 396 -9.88 11.09 19.06
N MET A 397 -9.33 9.90 19.31
CA MET A 397 -9.48 9.20 20.60
C MET A 397 -8.69 9.87 21.74
N ASN A 398 -7.58 10.56 21.42
CA ASN A 398 -6.70 11.18 22.41
C ASN A 398 -6.60 12.70 22.20
N PRO A 399 -7.69 13.48 22.38
CA PRO A 399 -7.72 14.91 22.10
C PRO A 399 -6.85 15.74 23.07
N ALA A 400 -6.47 15.17 24.22
CA ALA A 400 -5.47 15.78 25.14
C ALA A 400 -4.01 15.55 24.70
N GLY A 401 -3.78 14.68 23.72
CA GLY A 401 -2.46 14.21 23.25
C GLY A 401 -2.34 12.70 23.43
N GLU A 402 -2.01 11.98 22.36
CA GLU A 402 -1.73 10.54 22.37
C GLU A 402 -0.29 10.24 22.76
N VAL A 403 0.66 10.95 22.13
CA VAL A 403 2.09 10.84 22.42
C VAL A 403 2.70 12.17 22.79
N ARG A 404 3.64 12.13 23.73
CA ARG A 404 4.30 13.31 24.30
C ARG A 404 5.80 13.09 24.38
N GLY A 405 6.58 14.01 23.83
CA GLY A 405 8.03 13.94 23.88
C GLY A 405 8.67 15.23 24.37
N GLN A 406 9.35 15.19 25.52
CA GLN A 406 10.04 16.35 26.06
C GLN A 406 11.27 16.69 25.20
N VAL A 407 11.35 17.93 24.73
CA VAL A 407 12.53 18.43 24.01
C VAL A 407 13.67 18.58 25.01
N ARG A 408 14.74 17.80 24.81
CA ARG A 408 15.93 17.80 25.66
C ARG A 408 17.17 18.04 24.83
N ALA A 409 18.09 18.84 25.35
CA ALA A 409 19.41 19.02 24.76
C ALA A 409 20.15 17.67 24.74
N ASN A 410 20.71 17.30 23.59
CA ASN A 410 21.36 16.01 23.44
C ASN A 410 22.73 15.97 24.14
N ASN A 411 22.86 15.08 25.12
CA ASN A 411 24.14 14.44 25.45
C ASN A 411 24.33 13.11 24.68
N ALA A 412 23.33 12.71 23.88
CA ALA A 412 23.38 11.54 23.01
C ALA A 412 24.11 11.86 21.70
N ALA A 413 24.62 10.82 21.05
CA ALA A 413 25.24 10.96 19.74
C ALA A 413 24.17 10.77 18.65
N THR A 414 24.03 11.72 17.73
CA THR A 414 22.93 11.75 16.75
C THR A 414 23.42 12.03 15.33
N ALA A 415 22.69 11.51 14.35
CA ALA A 415 22.88 11.85 12.94
C ALA A 415 21.54 11.91 12.19
N PRO A 416 21.25 12.99 11.42
CA PRO A 416 20.30 12.87 10.32
C PRO A 416 20.86 11.90 9.28
N LEU A 417 20.01 11.01 8.76
CA LEU A 417 20.34 10.14 7.64
C LEU A 417 19.90 10.83 6.36
N THR A 418 20.84 11.00 5.43
CA THR A 418 20.55 11.42 4.06
C THR A 418 20.94 10.31 3.11
N THR A 419 20.48 10.40 1.86
CA THR A 419 20.99 9.58 0.75
C THR A 419 22.51 9.59 0.70
N ALA A 420 23.12 8.42 0.53
CA ALA A 420 24.54 8.22 0.78
C ALA A 420 25.45 8.84 -0.31
N ALA A 421 26.01 10.02 -0.03
CA ALA A 421 26.78 10.85 -0.98
C ALA A 421 28.14 10.29 -1.49
N ASN A 422 28.46 9.00 -1.30
CA ASN A 422 29.75 8.40 -1.70
C ASN A 422 29.62 7.00 -2.33
N VAL A 423 28.46 6.67 -2.88
CA VAL A 423 28.26 5.57 -3.82
C VAL A 423 27.71 6.18 -5.11
N ALA A 424 27.76 5.46 -6.25
CA ALA A 424 27.05 5.84 -7.46
C ALA A 424 25.60 6.25 -7.12
N THR A 425 25.11 7.30 -7.80
CA THR A 425 23.79 7.93 -7.58
C THR A 425 22.75 6.94 -7.08
N PRO A 426 22.16 7.16 -5.87
CA PRO A 426 21.19 6.22 -5.31
C PRO A 426 20.08 6.04 -6.31
N ILE A 427 19.83 4.79 -6.68
CA ILE A 427 18.87 4.49 -7.74
C ILE A 427 17.51 4.54 -7.07
N LEU A 428 16.85 5.68 -7.27
CA LEU A 428 15.46 5.88 -6.90
C LEU A 428 14.66 4.82 -7.66
N GLY A 429 13.99 3.93 -6.92
CA GLY A 429 13.01 3.04 -7.54
C GLY A 429 11.95 3.91 -8.24
N GLU A 430 11.74 3.68 -9.53
CA GLU A 430 10.93 4.52 -10.41
C GLU A 430 9.45 4.13 -10.27
N THR A 431 8.57 5.09 -9.98
CA THR A 431 7.14 4.82 -10.03
C THR A 431 6.70 4.88 -11.49
N VAL A 432 6.11 3.80 -11.99
CA VAL A 432 5.56 3.72 -13.35
C VAL A 432 4.04 3.60 -13.26
N ARG A 433 3.36 4.47 -14.00
CA ARG A 433 1.91 4.48 -14.20
C ARG A 433 1.56 3.83 -15.53
N PHE A 434 0.59 2.93 -15.48
CA PHE A 434 -0.08 2.32 -16.61
C PHE A 434 -1.51 2.83 -16.64
N THR A 435 -1.92 3.45 -17.74
CA THR A 435 -3.32 3.80 -17.99
C THR A 435 -3.78 3.08 -19.24
N VAL A 436 -4.77 2.20 -19.08
CA VAL A 436 -5.40 1.44 -20.16
C VAL A 436 -6.73 2.10 -20.49
N GLN A 437 -6.91 2.51 -21.75
CA GLN A 437 -8.20 2.90 -22.29
C GLN A 437 -8.73 1.79 -23.18
N ASN A 438 -9.98 1.35 -22.99
CA ASN A 438 -10.69 0.67 -24.07
C ASN A 438 -11.06 1.74 -25.12
N ALA A 439 -10.39 1.69 -26.27
CA ALA A 439 -10.49 2.65 -27.36
C ALA A 439 -11.59 2.33 -28.38
N ALA A 440 -12.32 1.22 -28.18
CA ALA A 440 -13.43 0.83 -29.03
C ALA A 440 -14.49 1.95 -29.10
N PRO A 441 -15.19 2.09 -30.24
CA PRO A 441 -16.31 3.04 -30.34
C PRO A 441 -17.41 2.65 -29.34
N ALA A 442 -18.24 3.62 -28.94
CA ALA A 442 -19.45 3.31 -28.18
C ALA A 442 -20.30 2.27 -28.94
N MET A 443 -20.81 1.26 -28.22
CA MET A 443 -21.45 0.07 -28.80
C MET A 443 -20.49 -0.81 -29.63
N GLY A 444 -19.20 -0.79 -29.28
CA GLY A 444 -18.14 -1.68 -29.78
C GLY A 444 -17.75 -2.74 -28.74
N THR A 445 -16.60 -3.38 -28.95
CA THR A 445 -16.11 -4.48 -28.10
C THR A 445 -15.71 -4.04 -26.70
N PHE A 446 -16.11 -4.82 -25.70
CA PHE A 446 -15.58 -4.78 -24.34
C PHE A 446 -14.24 -5.55 -24.30
N GLN A 447 -13.49 -5.38 -23.23
CA GLN A 447 -12.28 -6.16 -22.94
C GLN A 447 -12.44 -6.79 -21.57
N THR A 448 -11.99 -8.03 -21.37
CA THR A 448 -11.89 -8.58 -20.00
C THR A 448 -10.86 -7.80 -19.18
N PRO A 449 -10.76 -8.02 -17.87
CA PRO A 449 -9.72 -7.36 -17.07
C PRO A 449 -8.32 -7.59 -17.66
N VAL A 450 -7.61 -6.51 -18.00
CA VAL A 450 -6.35 -6.56 -18.74
C VAL A 450 -5.22 -6.99 -17.81
N TRP A 451 -4.65 -8.16 -18.08
CA TRP A 451 -3.50 -8.68 -17.36
C TRP A 451 -2.21 -7.97 -17.76
N LEU A 452 -1.35 -7.67 -16.79
CA LEU A 452 -0.02 -7.12 -16.95
C LEU A 452 0.99 -7.99 -16.19
N GLY A 453 1.86 -8.68 -16.92
CA GLY A 453 2.96 -9.50 -16.40
C GLY A 453 4.32 -8.83 -16.59
N PHE A 454 5.13 -8.83 -15.55
CA PHE A 454 6.44 -8.17 -15.50
C PHE A 454 7.54 -9.21 -15.30
N HIS A 455 8.49 -9.28 -16.23
CA HIS A 455 9.43 -10.39 -16.34
C HIS A 455 10.79 -9.99 -16.93
N ASP A 456 11.71 -10.96 -17.05
CA ASP A 456 13.07 -10.77 -17.56
C ASP A 456 13.24 -10.92 -19.08
N GLY A 457 12.12 -11.08 -19.80
CA GLY A 457 12.10 -11.32 -21.24
C GLY A 457 12.28 -12.78 -21.62
N THR A 458 12.24 -13.71 -20.64
CA THR A 458 12.26 -15.16 -20.89
C THR A 458 10.90 -15.84 -20.72
N PHE A 459 9.92 -15.18 -20.08
CA PHE A 459 8.55 -15.67 -20.06
C PHE A 459 7.87 -15.30 -21.38
N ASP A 460 7.41 -16.31 -22.08
CA ASP A 460 6.82 -16.25 -23.40
C ASP A 460 5.42 -16.86 -23.33
N MET A 461 4.40 -16.14 -23.77
CA MET A 461 2.99 -16.52 -23.56
C MET A 461 2.52 -17.49 -24.66
N PHE A 462 2.92 -17.21 -25.91
CA PHE A 462 2.58 -17.98 -27.10
C PHE A 462 3.47 -17.54 -28.28
N ASP A 463 3.55 -18.38 -29.31
CA ASP A 463 3.99 -18.00 -30.65
C ASP A 463 2.77 -18.03 -31.59
N VAL A 464 2.52 -17.00 -32.41
CA VAL A 464 1.52 -17.09 -33.50
C VAL A 464 1.88 -18.26 -34.44
N GLY A 465 0.91 -19.16 -34.63
CA GLY A 465 1.10 -20.40 -35.38
C GLY A 465 1.57 -21.60 -34.54
N ALA A 466 1.64 -21.48 -33.22
CA ALA A 466 1.62 -22.61 -32.27
C ALA A 466 0.20 -22.80 -31.69
N MET A 467 -0.06 -23.92 -31.00
CA MET A 467 -1.31 -24.10 -30.25
C MET A 467 -1.28 -23.28 -28.96
N ALA A 468 -2.43 -22.81 -28.49
CA ALA A 468 -2.54 -22.18 -27.17
C ALA A 468 -2.09 -23.11 -26.04
N SER A 469 -1.60 -22.51 -24.95
CA SER A 469 -1.38 -23.21 -23.69
C SER A 469 -2.69 -23.25 -22.89
N ALA A 470 -2.86 -24.23 -22.00
CA ALA A 470 -4.05 -24.31 -21.15
C ALA A 470 -4.22 -23.07 -20.25
N ASP A 471 -3.13 -22.37 -19.93
CA ASP A 471 -3.19 -21.12 -19.17
C ASP A 471 -3.72 -19.95 -20.03
N LEU A 472 -3.45 -19.96 -21.34
CA LEU A 472 -3.94 -18.97 -22.30
C LEU A 472 -5.37 -19.28 -22.80
N GLU A 473 -5.72 -20.56 -22.95
CA GLU A 473 -7.07 -21.08 -23.23
C GLU A 473 -8.08 -20.50 -22.24
N VAL A 474 -7.80 -20.59 -20.93
CA VAL A 474 -8.65 -20.02 -19.87
C VAL A 474 -8.76 -18.49 -19.96
N LEU A 475 -7.70 -17.76 -20.36
CA LEU A 475 -7.82 -16.32 -20.60
C LEU A 475 -8.69 -16.03 -21.83
N ALA A 476 -8.53 -16.79 -22.92
CA ALA A 476 -9.18 -16.55 -24.19
C ALA A 476 -10.68 -16.89 -24.17
N GLU A 477 -11.08 -17.91 -23.40
CA GLU A 477 -12.48 -18.39 -23.30
C GLU A 477 -13.23 -17.79 -22.10
N ASP A 478 -12.63 -17.81 -20.90
CA ASP A 478 -13.30 -17.36 -19.66
C ASP A 478 -12.98 -15.89 -19.30
N GLY A 479 -11.93 -15.32 -19.89
CA GLY A 479 -11.39 -14.03 -19.48
C GLY A 479 -10.52 -14.07 -18.22
N ASP A 480 -10.26 -15.24 -17.63
CA ASP A 480 -9.48 -15.37 -16.40
C ASP A 480 -7.97 -15.47 -16.68
N ALA A 481 -7.23 -14.46 -16.22
CA ALA A 481 -5.77 -14.40 -16.33
C ALA A 481 -5.01 -15.01 -15.12
N GLY A 482 -5.71 -15.54 -14.12
CA GLY A 482 -5.13 -16.18 -12.93
C GLY A 482 -4.12 -17.30 -13.25
N PRO A 483 -4.41 -18.22 -14.19
CA PRO A 483 -3.48 -19.24 -14.64
C PRO A 483 -2.19 -18.64 -15.23
N LEU A 484 -2.27 -17.65 -16.12
CA LEU A 484 -1.10 -16.96 -16.68
C LEU A 484 -0.24 -16.28 -15.62
N GLY A 485 -0.86 -15.65 -14.61
CA GLY A 485 -0.16 -15.10 -13.46
C GLY A 485 0.63 -16.17 -12.67
N THR A 486 0.04 -17.37 -12.54
CA THR A 486 0.68 -18.53 -11.88
C THR A 486 1.82 -19.11 -12.73
N ALA A 487 1.63 -19.20 -14.04
CA ALA A 487 2.65 -19.65 -15.00
C ALA A 487 3.87 -18.71 -14.99
N LEU A 488 3.65 -17.39 -15.03
CA LEU A 488 4.71 -16.39 -14.94
C LEU A 488 5.50 -16.50 -13.63
N ALA A 489 4.82 -16.55 -12.48
CA ALA A 489 5.46 -16.66 -11.16
C ALA A 489 6.27 -17.97 -11.02
N THR A 490 5.88 -19.02 -11.73
CA THR A 490 6.59 -20.31 -11.78
C THR A 490 7.81 -20.25 -12.71
N ALA A 491 7.70 -19.56 -13.85
CA ALA A 491 8.76 -19.48 -14.85
C ALA A 491 9.90 -18.53 -14.45
N VAL A 492 9.58 -17.34 -13.92
CA VAL A 492 10.55 -16.27 -13.64
C VAL A 492 10.50 -15.88 -12.17
N THR A 493 11.55 -16.21 -11.43
CA THR A 493 11.67 -15.83 -10.01
C THR A 493 11.84 -14.31 -9.87
N GLY A 494 10.99 -13.67 -9.06
CA GLY A 494 10.99 -12.21 -8.89
C GLY A 494 10.09 -11.47 -9.87
N SER A 495 9.46 -12.18 -10.81
CA SER A 495 8.39 -11.64 -11.64
C SER A 495 7.19 -11.18 -10.80
N PHE A 496 6.31 -10.41 -11.43
CA PHE A 496 5.10 -9.89 -10.82
C PHE A 496 3.98 -9.84 -11.87
N ALA A 497 2.74 -10.04 -11.44
CA ALA A 497 1.56 -9.85 -12.29
C ALA A 497 0.49 -9.04 -11.56
N THR A 498 -0.34 -8.34 -12.32
CA THR A 498 -1.56 -7.66 -11.84
C THR A 498 -2.58 -7.63 -12.96
N THR A 499 -3.84 -7.35 -12.62
CA THR A 499 -4.93 -7.26 -13.60
C THR A 499 -5.68 -5.95 -13.41
N LEU A 500 -5.94 -5.23 -14.50
CA LEU A 500 -6.64 -3.94 -14.52
C LEU A 500 -8.09 -4.18 -14.92
N MET A 501 -9.00 -3.88 -14.01
CA MET A 501 -10.43 -4.18 -14.09
C MET A 501 -11.25 -2.89 -14.32
N GLY A 502 -12.30 -2.97 -15.13
CA GLY A 502 -13.31 -1.92 -15.30
C GLY A 502 -14.30 -1.89 -14.14
N ALA A 503 -15.09 -0.82 -14.02
CA ALA A 503 -16.00 -0.60 -12.89
C ALA A 503 -17.06 -1.70 -12.72
N ALA A 504 -17.40 -2.42 -13.80
CA ALA A 504 -18.33 -3.55 -13.80
C ALA A 504 -17.64 -4.91 -14.07
N GLY A 505 -16.31 -5.00 -13.90
CA GLY A 505 -15.50 -6.16 -14.27
C GLY A 505 -14.82 -5.95 -15.63
N PRO A 506 -15.43 -6.30 -16.77
CA PRO A 506 -14.92 -5.95 -18.09
C PRO A 506 -14.76 -4.44 -18.28
N ILE A 507 -13.76 -4.02 -19.05
CA ILE A 507 -13.51 -2.62 -19.41
C ILE A 507 -14.42 -2.23 -20.59
N ALA A 508 -15.35 -1.32 -20.34
CA ALA A 508 -16.36 -0.89 -21.33
C ALA A 508 -15.78 0.06 -22.41
N PRO A 509 -16.39 0.13 -23.61
CA PRO A 509 -15.94 1.05 -24.67
C PRO A 509 -15.83 2.51 -24.20
N GLY A 510 -14.63 3.08 -24.29
CA GLY A 510 -14.30 4.43 -23.84
C GLY A 510 -13.81 4.54 -22.38
N GLU A 511 -13.92 3.48 -21.58
CA GLU A 511 -13.49 3.45 -20.17
C GLU A 511 -11.95 3.52 -20.03
N LEU A 512 -11.51 4.06 -18.88
CA LEU A 512 -10.11 4.31 -18.52
C LEU A 512 -9.81 3.70 -17.15
N VAL A 513 -8.89 2.73 -17.11
CA VAL A 513 -8.39 2.11 -15.88
C VAL A 513 -6.93 2.53 -15.68
N THR A 514 -6.52 2.81 -14.44
CA THR A 514 -5.15 3.25 -14.13
C THR A 514 -4.58 2.51 -12.94
N TRP A 515 -3.31 2.13 -13.03
CA TRP A 515 -2.56 1.47 -11.98
C TRP A 515 -1.11 1.99 -11.95
N SER A 516 -0.54 2.17 -10.75
CA SER A 516 0.84 2.64 -10.57
C SER A 516 1.61 1.74 -9.60
N ARG A 517 2.88 1.47 -9.90
CA ARG A 517 3.79 0.72 -9.02
C ARG A 517 5.21 1.25 -9.09
N ARG A 518 5.93 1.17 -7.98
CA ARG A 518 7.36 1.46 -7.91
C ARG A 518 8.18 0.22 -8.29
N PHE A 519 9.05 0.36 -9.28
CA PHE A 519 9.95 -0.68 -9.80
C PHE A 519 11.40 -0.37 -9.43
N ASP A 520 12.27 -1.39 -9.47
CA ASP A 520 13.71 -1.18 -9.58
C ASP A 520 14.12 -1.13 -11.06
N PRO A 521 14.64 -0.01 -11.57
CA PRO A 521 15.16 0.04 -12.94
C PRO A 521 16.31 -0.95 -13.23
N ASN A 522 16.95 -1.49 -12.19
CA ASN A 522 18.02 -2.49 -12.33
C ASN A 522 17.52 -3.93 -12.27
N ASP A 523 16.32 -4.18 -11.74
CA ASP A 523 15.85 -5.55 -11.57
C ASP A 523 15.54 -6.14 -12.94
N ALA A 524 16.33 -7.15 -13.30
CA ALA A 524 16.11 -7.88 -14.53
C ALA A 524 14.76 -8.58 -14.52
N ALA A 525 14.26 -9.04 -13.37
CA ALA A 525 13.02 -9.81 -13.24
C ALA A 525 11.74 -9.02 -13.54
N THR A 526 11.80 -7.70 -13.73
CA THR A 526 10.66 -6.86 -14.11
C THR A 526 10.98 -5.89 -15.26
N ARG A 527 11.94 -6.23 -16.12
CA ARG A 527 12.40 -5.37 -17.21
C ARG A 527 11.38 -5.21 -18.33
N TYR A 528 10.68 -6.29 -18.68
CA TYR A 528 9.75 -6.33 -19.80
C TYR A 528 8.33 -6.49 -19.30
N LEU A 529 7.40 -5.87 -20.02
CA LEU A 529 5.96 -6.07 -19.87
C LEU A 529 5.50 -7.09 -20.92
N SER A 530 4.72 -8.08 -20.48
CA SER A 530 3.72 -8.74 -21.30
C SER A 530 2.32 -8.38 -20.81
N TRP A 531 1.32 -8.40 -21.68
CA TRP A 531 -0.06 -8.07 -21.38
C TRP A 531 -1.01 -8.93 -22.20
N ALA A 532 -2.21 -9.19 -21.66
CA ALA A 532 -3.23 -10.00 -22.33
C ALA A 532 -4.65 -9.63 -21.88
N THR A 533 -5.64 -9.83 -22.76
CA THR A 533 -7.08 -9.69 -22.49
C THR A 533 -7.89 -10.44 -23.54
N MET A 534 -9.07 -10.95 -23.18
CA MET A 534 -10.07 -11.44 -24.13
C MET A 534 -10.89 -10.27 -24.69
N ILE A 535 -11.29 -10.40 -25.95
CA ILE A 535 -12.22 -9.50 -26.65
C ILE A 535 -13.64 -9.97 -26.34
N LEU A 536 -14.50 -9.07 -25.87
CA LEU A 536 -15.90 -9.37 -25.59
C LEU A 536 -16.84 -8.62 -26.54
N PRO A 537 -17.86 -9.28 -27.12
CA PRO A 537 -18.15 -10.71 -27.05
C PRO A 537 -17.24 -11.53 -27.99
N SER A 538 -16.77 -12.71 -27.59
CA SER A 538 -16.18 -13.72 -28.48
C SER A 538 -16.19 -15.10 -27.82
N ASN A 539 -15.86 -16.14 -28.57
CA ASN A 539 -15.68 -17.51 -28.11
C ASN A 539 -14.25 -17.72 -27.54
N ASP A 540 -13.21 -17.37 -28.32
CA ASP A 540 -11.80 -17.52 -27.95
C ASP A 540 -10.89 -16.41 -28.51
N ALA A 541 -11.47 -15.23 -28.80
CA ALA A 541 -10.73 -14.12 -29.41
C ALA A 541 -10.08 -13.22 -28.34
N PHE A 542 -8.79 -12.94 -28.51
CA PHE A 542 -7.99 -12.24 -27.51
C PHE A 542 -7.01 -11.21 -28.13
N LEU A 543 -6.40 -10.42 -27.27
CA LEU A 543 -5.35 -9.44 -27.56
C LEU A 543 -4.21 -9.65 -26.58
N ALA A 544 -2.98 -9.74 -27.08
CA ALA A 544 -1.77 -9.82 -26.28
C ALA A 544 -0.53 -9.44 -27.11
N ASN A 545 0.62 -9.21 -26.47
CA ASN A 545 1.89 -9.20 -27.18
C ASN A 545 2.43 -10.63 -27.37
N ASP A 546 2.78 -10.96 -28.60
CA ASP A 546 3.49 -12.20 -29.00
C ASP A 546 4.93 -12.16 -28.47
N GLY A 547 5.72 -11.12 -28.82
CA GLY A 547 7.12 -11.05 -28.43
C GLY A 547 7.34 -10.75 -26.94
N PRO A 548 8.08 -11.60 -26.19
CA PRO A 548 8.33 -11.42 -24.75
C PRO A 548 9.26 -10.24 -24.43
N THR A 549 9.82 -9.56 -25.45
CA THR A 549 10.69 -8.39 -25.29
C THR A 549 10.15 -7.12 -25.94
N ASP A 550 8.91 -7.13 -26.45
CA ASP A 550 8.38 -6.04 -27.28
C ASP A 550 8.14 -4.74 -26.50
N HIS A 551 7.91 -4.85 -25.18
CA HIS A 551 7.70 -3.70 -24.28
C HIS A 551 8.78 -3.63 -23.19
N GLU A 552 9.95 -3.07 -23.51
CA GLU A 552 11.04 -2.82 -22.54
C GLU A 552 10.75 -1.60 -21.65
N LEU A 553 10.46 -1.82 -20.37
CA LEU A 553 10.20 -0.76 -19.39
C LEU A 553 11.46 -0.05 -18.91
N PHE A 554 12.59 -0.77 -18.83
CA PHE A 554 13.86 -0.24 -18.32
C PHE A 554 15.07 -0.66 -19.15
N ASN A 555 15.70 0.31 -19.82
CA ASN A 555 16.95 0.11 -20.56
C ASN A 555 18.12 0.75 -19.81
N LEU A 556 19.14 -0.05 -19.44
CA LEU A 556 20.31 0.41 -18.68
C LEU A 556 19.95 1.18 -17.38
N ALA A 557 18.91 0.74 -16.67
CA ALA A 557 18.37 1.38 -15.47
C ALA A 557 17.81 2.80 -15.68
N ILE A 558 17.37 3.10 -16.90
CA ILE A 558 16.59 4.30 -17.25
C ILE A 558 15.22 3.83 -17.72
N PHE A 559 14.15 4.49 -17.27
CA PHE A 559 12.80 4.24 -17.77
C PHE A 559 12.74 4.46 -19.29
N SER A 560 12.36 3.41 -20.01
CA SER A 560 12.26 3.35 -21.47
C SER A 560 10.86 2.99 -21.97
N GLY A 561 9.90 2.78 -21.05
CA GLY A 561 8.53 2.44 -21.39
C GLY A 561 7.90 3.42 -22.37
N THR A 562 7.15 2.89 -23.33
CA THR A 562 6.51 3.65 -24.40
C THR A 562 5.02 3.34 -24.48
N ASP A 563 4.20 4.38 -24.64
CA ASP A 563 2.79 4.24 -25.00
C ASP A 563 2.63 3.38 -26.26
N PHE A 564 1.58 2.56 -26.30
CA PHE A 564 1.21 1.77 -27.47
C PHE A 564 -0.31 1.77 -27.71
N THR A 565 -0.71 1.29 -28.88
CA THR A 565 -2.10 1.21 -29.32
C THR A 565 -2.31 -0.14 -29.99
N VAL A 566 -3.42 -0.79 -29.66
CA VAL A 566 -3.80 -2.11 -30.16
C VAL A 566 -4.92 -1.90 -31.18
N ALA A 567 -4.66 -2.26 -32.43
CA ALA A 567 -5.54 -2.04 -33.57
C ALA A 567 -6.31 -3.31 -33.95
N ALA A 568 -7.30 -3.16 -34.83
CA ALA A 568 -8.07 -4.29 -35.39
C ALA A 568 -7.22 -5.45 -35.94
N GLY A 569 -6.02 -5.15 -36.46
CA GLY A 569 -5.12 -6.16 -37.03
C GLY A 569 -4.35 -7.00 -36.01
N ASP A 570 -4.45 -6.64 -34.71
CA ASP A 570 -3.77 -7.31 -33.61
C ASP A 570 -4.71 -8.29 -32.86
N ALA A 571 -5.95 -8.45 -33.32
CA ALA A 571 -6.89 -9.45 -32.82
C ALA A 571 -6.40 -10.87 -33.14
N LEU A 572 -6.34 -11.72 -32.12
CA LEU A 572 -5.93 -13.11 -32.20
C LEU A 572 -7.11 -14.04 -31.89
N ASP A 573 -7.04 -15.21 -32.50
CA ASP A 573 -7.93 -16.37 -32.37
C ASP A 573 -7.06 -17.45 -31.71
N ALA A 574 -7.50 -18.02 -30.57
CA ALA A 574 -6.72 -18.99 -29.82
C ALA A 574 -6.61 -20.36 -30.52
N GLY A 575 -7.57 -20.68 -31.40
CA GLY A 575 -7.71 -21.98 -32.04
C GLY A 575 -8.12 -23.08 -31.07
N THR A 576 -8.81 -22.72 -29.98
CA THR A 576 -9.30 -23.65 -28.95
C THR A 576 -10.79 -23.89 -29.07
N GLU A 577 -11.55 -22.93 -29.60
CA GLU A 577 -12.95 -23.11 -29.98
C GLU A 577 -13.17 -22.97 -31.49
N MET A 578 -14.41 -23.19 -31.95
CA MET A 578 -14.78 -22.89 -33.33
C MET A 578 -15.15 -21.41 -33.42
N ASN A 579 -14.66 -20.69 -34.44
CA ASN A 579 -15.12 -19.35 -34.80
C ASN A 579 -16.58 -19.37 -35.30
N ASP A 580 -17.51 -19.76 -34.43
CA ASP A 580 -18.93 -19.52 -34.52
C ASP A 580 -19.33 -18.43 -33.52
N GLU A 581 -20.40 -17.70 -33.85
CA GLU A 581 -21.02 -16.76 -32.93
C GLU A 581 -22.22 -17.43 -32.25
N ASP A 582 -22.04 -18.65 -31.72
CA ASP A 582 -23.15 -19.38 -31.08
C ASP A 582 -23.48 -18.75 -29.71
N GLU A 583 -24.77 -18.64 -29.42
CA GLU A 583 -25.28 -18.08 -28.17
C GLU A 583 -24.88 -18.96 -26.97
N LEU A 584 -24.36 -20.17 -27.18
CA LEU A 584 -23.94 -21.11 -26.12
C LEU A 584 -22.51 -20.94 -25.61
N ASN A 585 -21.59 -20.39 -26.41
CA ASN A 585 -20.16 -20.24 -26.09
C ASN A 585 -19.64 -18.81 -26.18
N VAL A 586 -20.42 -17.87 -26.72
CA VAL A 586 -20.07 -16.44 -26.74
C VAL A 586 -20.68 -15.72 -25.53
N PRO A 587 -19.90 -15.23 -24.55
CA PRO A 587 -20.41 -14.40 -23.46
C PRO A 587 -21.08 -13.13 -24.01
N PHE A 588 -22.05 -12.59 -23.27
CA PHE A 588 -23.01 -11.55 -23.68
C PHE A 588 -24.08 -11.96 -24.72
N LEU A 589 -23.97 -13.08 -25.43
CA LEU A 589 -25.03 -13.52 -26.37
C LEU A 589 -26.03 -14.55 -25.81
N GLY A 590 -25.88 -14.96 -24.55
CA GLY A 590 -26.77 -15.93 -23.89
C GLY A 590 -26.08 -17.16 -23.32
N ALA A 591 -24.74 -17.21 -23.37
CA ALA A 591 -23.97 -18.37 -22.96
C ALA A 591 -24.19 -18.67 -21.46
N ALA A 592 -24.44 -19.95 -21.16
CA ALA A 592 -24.34 -20.45 -19.81
C ALA A 592 -22.85 -20.48 -19.41
N THR A 593 -22.56 -20.11 -18.17
CA THR A 593 -21.24 -19.94 -17.54
C THR A 593 -20.44 -21.24 -17.35
N THR A 594 -20.36 -22.06 -18.40
CA THR A 594 -19.58 -23.30 -18.46
C THR A 594 -18.35 -23.06 -19.33
N PRO A 595 -17.14 -22.99 -18.75
CA PRO A 595 -15.88 -22.99 -19.51
C PRO A 595 -15.82 -24.13 -20.53
N GLY A 596 -15.34 -23.85 -21.75
CA GLY A 596 -15.24 -24.82 -22.85
C GLY A 596 -16.59 -25.41 -23.30
N ALA A 597 -17.66 -24.61 -23.33
CA ALA A 597 -18.98 -25.03 -23.79
C ALA A 597 -19.11 -25.13 -25.33
N GLY A 598 -18.20 -24.52 -26.09
CA GLY A 598 -18.21 -24.52 -27.54
C GLY A 598 -17.70 -25.81 -28.17
N THR A 599 -17.63 -25.81 -29.50
CA THR A 599 -17.06 -26.95 -30.23
C THR A 599 -15.55 -26.82 -30.25
N VAL A 600 -14.89 -27.38 -29.24
CA VAL A 600 -13.43 -27.39 -29.08
C VAL A 600 -12.72 -27.74 -30.40
N THR A 601 -11.91 -26.80 -30.88
CA THR A 601 -10.93 -27.03 -31.94
C THR A 601 -9.55 -27.28 -31.30
N MET A 602 -8.60 -27.75 -32.11
CA MET A 602 -7.21 -27.96 -31.67
C MET A 602 -6.29 -27.41 -32.77
N ASP A 603 -6.64 -26.21 -33.21
CA ASP A 603 -5.91 -25.49 -34.24
C ASP A 603 -4.82 -24.62 -33.58
N ASN A 604 -4.12 -23.83 -34.39
CA ASN A 604 -3.05 -22.97 -33.91
C ASN A 604 -3.54 -21.54 -33.80
N ILE A 605 -2.95 -20.76 -32.90
CA ILE A 605 -3.20 -19.32 -32.75
C ILE A 605 -2.98 -18.63 -34.09
N THR A 606 -3.98 -17.87 -34.55
CA THR A 606 -3.88 -17.06 -35.77
C THR A 606 -4.49 -15.67 -35.58
N GLY A 607 -4.38 -14.81 -36.59
CA GLY A 607 -5.08 -13.52 -36.56
C GLY A 607 -6.58 -13.74 -36.77
N HIS A 608 -7.40 -13.28 -35.82
CA HIS A 608 -8.84 -13.50 -35.82
C HIS A 608 -9.48 -12.86 -37.06
N PRO A 609 -10.36 -13.58 -37.79
CA PRO A 609 -10.94 -13.09 -39.05
C PRO A 609 -11.90 -11.92 -38.88
N GLY A 610 -12.36 -11.69 -37.64
CA GLY A 610 -13.40 -10.74 -37.27
C GLY A 610 -14.80 -11.34 -37.31
N TYR A 611 -15.76 -10.58 -36.79
CA TYR A 611 -17.15 -11.03 -36.69
C TYR A 611 -17.80 -11.32 -38.05
N MET A 612 -18.70 -12.29 -38.04
CA MET A 612 -19.49 -12.73 -39.18
C MET A 612 -20.38 -11.59 -39.68
N THR A 613 -20.30 -11.28 -40.98
CA THR A 613 -21.16 -10.24 -41.56
C THR A 613 -22.63 -10.66 -41.50
N ASN A 614 -23.43 -9.94 -40.70
CA ASN A 614 -24.81 -10.30 -40.32
C ASN A 614 -24.93 -11.48 -39.32
N GLY A 615 -23.86 -11.82 -38.60
CA GLY A 615 -23.90 -12.71 -37.44
C GLY A 615 -24.63 -12.07 -36.24
N PRO A 616 -24.98 -12.85 -35.21
CA PRO A 616 -25.69 -12.36 -34.04
C PRO A 616 -24.94 -11.25 -33.29
N ILE A 617 -23.60 -11.26 -33.22
CA ILE A 617 -22.83 -10.19 -32.55
C ILE A 617 -23.09 -8.84 -33.22
N LEU A 618 -22.94 -8.76 -34.55
CA LEU A 618 -23.14 -7.51 -35.30
C LEU A 618 -24.61 -7.13 -35.50
N MET A 619 -25.54 -8.04 -35.16
CA MET A 619 -26.99 -7.77 -35.16
C MET A 619 -27.50 -7.33 -33.78
N ASP A 620 -26.73 -7.55 -32.72
CA ASP A 620 -27.08 -7.05 -31.40
C ASP A 620 -26.92 -5.51 -31.30
N PRO A 621 -27.94 -4.77 -30.83
CA PRO A 621 -27.83 -3.33 -30.62
C PRO A 621 -26.67 -2.88 -29.71
N MET A 622 -26.24 -3.69 -28.74
CA MET A 622 -25.13 -3.40 -27.85
C MET A 622 -23.77 -3.40 -28.56
N PHE A 623 -23.63 -4.18 -29.64
CA PHE A 623 -22.37 -4.39 -30.37
C PHE A 623 -22.44 -3.92 -31.83
N ALA A 624 -23.42 -3.07 -32.17
CA ALA A 624 -23.68 -2.60 -33.54
C ALA A 624 -22.51 -1.83 -34.20
N ASN A 625 -21.50 -1.39 -33.44
CA ASN A 625 -20.27 -0.76 -33.93
C ASN A 625 -19.02 -1.64 -33.72
N ALA A 626 -19.16 -2.92 -33.34
CA ALA A 626 -18.06 -3.81 -32.97
C ALA A 626 -17.33 -4.47 -34.18
N ASP A 627 -17.74 -4.20 -35.42
CA ASP A 627 -17.10 -4.74 -36.63
C ASP A 627 -15.69 -4.12 -36.84
N PHE A 628 -14.71 -4.65 -36.12
CA PHE A 628 -13.31 -4.25 -36.23
C PHE A 628 -12.65 -4.69 -37.54
N ALA A 629 -13.18 -5.73 -38.21
CA ALA A 629 -12.63 -6.22 -39.48
C ALA A 629 -12.89 -5.26 -40.65
N THR A 630 -14.05 -4.60 -40.69
CA THR A 630 -14.37 -3.64 -41.77
C THR A 630 -14.25 -2.18 -41.37
N THR A 631 -14.30 -1.85 -40.06
CA THR A 631 -14.18 -0.48 -39.58
C THR A 631 -12.76 0.06 -39.73
N THR A 632 -12.60 1.06 -40.59
CA THR A 632 -11.30 1.70 -40.83
C THR A 632 -10.84 2.49 -39.61
N GLY A 633 -9.70 2.10 -39.02
CA GLY A 633 -9.12 2.77 -37.86
C GLY A 633 -9.76 2.37 -36.53
N TYR A 634 -10.33 1.16 -36.44
CA TYR A 634 -10.76 0.57 -35.18
C TYR A 634 -9.53 0.25 -34.29
N GLU A 635 -9.60 0.69 -33.04
CA GLU A 635 -8.61 0.49 -31.99
C GLU A 635 -9.31 -0.19 -30.81
N PHE A 636 -8.71 -1.24 -30.25
CA PHE A 636 -9.22 -1.91 -29.06
C PHE A 636 -8.72 -1.23 -27.79
N LEU A 637 -7.41 -0.99 -27.70
CA LEU A 637 -6.77 -0.43 -26.51
C LEU A 637 -5.83 0.72 -26.86
N ARG A 638 -5.75 1.69 -25.96
CA ARG A 638 -4.60 2.61 -25.85
C ARG A 638 -3.99 2.44 -24.48
N VAL A 639 -2.71 2.12 -24.44
CA VAL A 639 -1.97 1.92 -23.20
C VAL A 639 -0.94 3.03 -23.10
N ALA A 640 -1.10 3.91 -22.11
CA ALA A 640 -0.13 4.93 -21.77
C ALA A 640 0.77 4.42 -20.63
N ILE A 641 2.09 4.54 -20.80
CA ILE A 641 3.10 4.11 -19.82
C ILE A 641 4.00 5.30 -19.50
N SER A 642 3.97 5.76 -18.26
CA SER A 642 4.72 6.96 -17.86
C SER A 642 5.43 6.78 -16.52
N SER A 643 6.64 7.34 -16.42
CA SER A 643 7.32 7.55 -15.14
C SER A 643 6.65 8.69 -14.37
N GLU A 644 6.24 8.40 -13.14
CA GLU A 644 5.95 9.38 -12.10
C GLU A 644 7.22 9.62 -11.29
N THR A 645 7.81 10.80 -11.40
CA THR A 645 9.07 11.11 -10.70
C THR A 645 8.87 11.07 -9.17
N PRO A 646 9.50 10.15 -8.41
CA PRO A 646 9.39 10.13 -6.96
C PRO A 646 10.19 11.29 -6.38
N THR A 647 9.51 12.30 -5.83
CA THR A 647 10.14 13.56 -5.41
C THR A 647 10.75 13.57 -4.01
N ILE A 648 10.62 12.49 -3.24
CA ILE A 648 11.16 12.40 -1.88
C ILE A 648 12.30 11.37 -1.83
N PRO A 649 13.57 11.80 -1.69
CA PRO A 649 14.68 10.87 -1.53
C PRO A 649 14.58 10.16 -0.17
N ALA A 650 15.14 8.94 -0.10
CA ALA A 650 15.26 8.22 1.15
C ALA A 650 15.87 9.10 2.25
N SER A 651 15.24 9.13 3.41
CA SER A 651 15.62 9.94 4.56
C SER A 651 15.48 9.12 5.85
N GLY A 652 16.01 9.62 6.96
CA GLY A 652 15.85 8.95 8.25
C GLY A 652 16.65 9.59 9.35
N VAL A 653 16.73 8.93 10.49
CA VAL A 653 17.47 9.42 11.65
C VAL A 653 17.97 8.28 12.53
N VAL A 654 19.09 8.52 13.22
CA VAL A 654 19.63 7.59 14.23
C VAL A 654 20.08 8.33 15.48
N SER A 655 19.75 7.75 16.63
CA SER A 655 20.18 8.17 17.96
C SER A 655 20.89 7.01 18.66
N ILE A 656 22.07 7.29 19.24
CA ILE A 656 22.79 6.32 20.08
C ILE A 656 22.96 6.89 21.48
N ARG A 657 22.42 6.16 22.47
CA ARG A 657 22.46 6.50 23.90
C ARG A 657 23.38 5.50 24.61
N LEU A 658 24.37 5.98 25.38
CA LEU A 658 25.27 5.13 26.19
C LEU A 658 24.88 5.15 27.67
N SER A 659 24.81 3.96 28.28
CA SER A 659 24.64 3.75 29.72
C SER A 659 25.66 2.71 30.22
N GLY A 660 26.79 3.20 30.72
CA GLY A 660 27.93 2.36 31.10
C GLY A 660 28.53 1.65 29.89
N THR A 661 28.48 0.31 29.87
CA THR A 661 28.87 -0.50 28.71
C THR A 661 27.72 -0.76 27.74
N THR A 662 26.48 -0.41 28.08
CA THR A 662 25.32 -0.68 27.21
C THR A 662 25.10 0.49 26.25
N ALA A 663 24.88 0.21 24.98
CA ALA A 663 24.34 1.15 24.01
C ALA A 663 22.87 0.80 23.70
N THR A 664 22.04 1.83 23.59
CA THR A 664 20.69 1.76 23.02
C THR A 664 20.69 2.54 21.71
N ILE A 665 20.17 1.94 20.66
CA ILE A 665 19.96 2.57 19.35
C ILE A 665 18.47 2.75 19.15
N ASP A 666 18.09 3.96 18.77
CA ASP A 666 16.77 4.27 18.21
C ASP A 666 17.00 4.80 16.79
N ALA A 667 16.45 4.14 15.77
CA ALA A 667 16.63 4.50 14.37
C ALA A 667 15.32 4.39 13.57
N SER A 668 15.15 5.27 12.58
CA SER A 668 14.02 5.25 11.65
C SER A 668 14.49 5.64 10.24
N ALA A 669 13.86 5.07 9.22
CA ALA A 669 14.12 5.40 7.81
C ALA A 669 12.83 5.34 6.97
N PHE A 670 12.77 6.19 5.95
CA PHE A 670 11.59 6.47 5.14
C PHE A 670 11.96 6.57 3.67
N HIS A 671 10.99 6.30 2.80
CA HIS A 671 11.14 6.31 1.33
C HIS A 671 12.27 5.39 0.82
N LEU A 672 12.65 4.39 1.62
CA LEU A 672 13.60 3.37 1.22
C LEU A 672 13.12 2.72 -0.08
N SER A 673 14.06 2.34 -0.93
CA SER A 673 13.78 1.76 -2.24
C SER A 673 13.25 0.32 -2.17
N GLY A 674 13.17 -0.25 -0.98
CA GLY A 674 12.57 -1.55 -0.66
C GLY A 674 12.87 -1.94 0.79
N SER A 675 12.60 -3.19 1.15
CA SER A 675 12.96 -3.73 2.48
C SER A 675 14.47 -3.63 2.74
N ALA A 676 14.83 -3.31 3.99
CA ALA A 676 16.23 -3.23 4.39
C ALA A 676 16.90 -4.61 4.35
N THR A 677 17.96 -4.75 3.56
CA THR A 677 18.75 -5.98 3.40
C THR A 677 19.94 -6.04 4.36
N ALA A 678 20.35 -4.91 4.93
CA ALA A 678 21.24 -4.85 6.07
C ALA A 678 21.15 -3.51 6.79
N ILE A 679 21.35 -3.52 8.11
CA ILE A 679 21.36 -2.32 8.94
C ILE A 679 22.53 -2.42 9.90
N GLU A 680 23.44 -1.45 9.87
CA GLU A 680 24.77 -1.61 10.46
C GLU A 680 25.30 -0.30 11.06
N LEU A 681 26.05 -0.41 12.17
CA LEU A 681 27.04 0.58 12.56
C LEU A 681 28.42 0.19 12.02
N ARG A 682 29.11 1.18 11.45
CA ARG A 682 30.44 1.03 10.85
C ARG A 682 31.40 2.10 11.36
N ASP A 683 32.68 1.78 11.41
CA ASP A 683 33.74 2.69 11.88
C ASP A 683 34.61 3.19 10.72
N ALA A 684 34.35 4.42 10.24
CA ALA A 684 35.27 5.18 9.40
C ALA A 684 34.91 6.68 9.38
N ALA A 685 35.90 7.51 9.08
CA ALA A 685 35.68 8.93 8.79
C ALA A 685 34.63 9.14 7.68
N ALA A 686 33.94 10.28 7.73
CA ALA A 686 32.90 10.64 6.76
C ALA A 686 33.37 10.47 5.31
N GLY A 687 32.58 9.77 4.51
CA GLY A 687 32.87 9.44 3.11
C GLY A 687 33.72 8.18 2.88
N ALA A 688 34.47 7.69 3.88
CA ALA A 688 35.18 6.42 3.78
C ALA A 688 34.26 5.22 4.13
N VAL A 689 34.59 4.02 3.63
CA VAL A 689 33.92 2.76 4.01
C VAL A 689 34.72 2.08 5.11
N GLY A 690 34.04 1.69 6.20
CA GLY A 690 34.63 1.06 7.38
C GLY A 690 34.15 -0.37 7.63
N PRO A 691 34.84 -1.14 8.50
CA PRO A 691 34.33 -2.41 9.01
C PRO A 691 33.01 -2.22 9.75
N VAL A 692 32.17 -3.26 9.75
CA VAL A 692 31.01 -3.36 10.64
C VAL A 692 31.52 -3.50 12.08
N VAL A 693 31.02 -2.65 12.97
CA VAL A 693 31.27 -2.74 14.41
C VAL A 693 30.06 -3.25 15.18
N GLN A 694 28.86 -3.10 14.62
CA GLN A 694 27.64 -3.76 15.10
C GLN A 694 26.72 -4.01 13.90
N ASP A 695 26.24 -5.25 13.75
CA ASP A 695 25.17 -5.62 12.83
C ASP A 695 23.83 -5.56 13.58
N LEU A 696 22.80 -5.00 12.96
CA LEU A 696 21.47 -4.75 13.52
C LEU A 696 20.37 -5.38 12.63
N THR A 697 20.77 -6.11 11.59
CA THR A 697 19.86 -6.62 10.53
C THR A 697 18.82 -7.63 11.04
N GLY A 698 19.05 -8.25 12.20
CA GLY A 698 18.12 -9.21 12.83
C GLY A 698 17.06 -8.60 13.76
N ASP A 699 17.14 -7.30 14.06
CA ASP A 699 16.36 -6.64 15.12
C ASP A 699 15.22 -5.75 14.55
N VAL A 700 14.50 -6.21 13.53
CA VAL A 700 13.68 -5.31 12.68
C VAL A 700 12.26 -5.82 12.41
N ASP A 701 11.27 -4.97 12.67
CA ASP A 701 9.98 -4.98 11.97
C ASP A 701 10.16 -4.22 10.64
N VAL A 702 10.40 -4.94 9.54
CA VAL A 702 10.55 -4.34 8.19
C VAL A 702 9.21 -4.36 7.47
N ASN A 703 8.63 -3.19 7.23
CA ASN A 703 7.42 -3.08 6.43
C ASN A 703 7.75 -3.07 4.92
N SER A 704 6.89 -3.69 4.12
CA SER A 704 7.00 -3.78 2.65
C SER A 704 6.83 -2.43 1.92
N ASN A 705 6.48 -1.36 2.64
CA ASN A 705 6.20 -0.02 2.12
C ASN A 705 7.43 0.92 2.06
N GLY A 706 8.65 0.43 2.31
CA GLY A 706 9.86 1.26 2.28
C GLY A 706 10.08 2.10 3.56
N THR A 707 9.52 1.66 4.70
CA THR A 707 9.80 2.21 6.02
C THR A 707 10.59 1.20 6.87
N MET A 708 11.39 1.71 7.81
CA MET A 708 12.14 0.91 8.78
C MET A 708 12.18 1.63 10.12
N GLN A 709 12.01 0.87 11.21
CA GLN A 709 12.16 1.33 12.59
C GLN A 709 12.93 0.26 13.38
N ILE A 710 13.89 0.69 14.21
CA ILE A 710 14.64 -0.16 15.14
C ILE A 710 14.73 0.54 16.49
N THR A 711 14.42 -0.20 17.55
CA THR A 711 14.89 0.08 18.91
C THR A 711 15.57 -1.17 19.46
N THR A 712 16.89 -1.13 19.63
CA THR A 712 17.68 -2.29 20.10
C THR A 712 18.79 -1.88 21.08
N THR A 713 19.32 -2.85 21.83
CA THR A 713 20.39 -2.63 22.81
C THR A 713 21.49 -3.67 22.69
N PHE A 714 22.75 -3.23 22.80
CA PHE A 714 23.91 -4.10 22.71
C PHE A 714 25.01 -3.69 23.69
N GLN A 715 25.92 -4.62 24.01
CA GLN A 715 27.08 -4.34 24.84
C GLN A 715 28.24 -3.80 24.00
N THR A 716 28.80 -2.68 24.43
CA THR A 716 29.92 -2.00 23.80
C THR A 716 31.25 -2.39 24.45
N ASP A 717 32.27 -2.58 23.63
CA ASP A 717 33.65 -2.66 24.10
C ASP A 717 34.27 -1.25 24.20
N GLN A 718 35.55 -1.17 24.57
CA GLN A 718 36.23 0.14 24.64
C GLN A 718 36.46 0.73 23.23
N THR A 719 36.75 -0.12 22.24
CA THR A 719 37.01 0.30 20.85
C THR A 719 35.83 1.06 20.25
N PHE A 720 34.60 0.55 20.42
CA PHE A 720 33.38 1.21 19.97
C PHE A 720 33.17 2.57 20.65
N ARG A 721 33.40 2.66 21.96
CA ARG A 721 33.25 3.92 22.71
C ARG A 721 34.29 4.96 22.31
N ASP A 722 35.52 4.55 22.03
CA ASP A 722 36.59 5.43 21.56
C ASP A 722 36.28 5.93 20.13
N ALA A 723 35.84 5.04 19.22
CA ALA A 723 35.42 5.40 17.86
C ALA A 723 34.19 6.33 17.84
N LEU A 724 33.20 6.07 18.69
CA LEU A 724 32.03 6.94 18.85
C LEU A 724 32.47 8.33 19.33
N SER A 725 33.32 8.39 20.35
CA SER A 725 33.88 9.64 20.89
C SER A 725 34.74 10.40 19.87
N ALA A 726 35.39 9.69 18.93
CA ALA A 726 36.13 10.27 17.82
C ALA A 726 35.23 10.72 16.64
N GLY A 727 33.93 10.43 16.68
CA GLY A 727 32.98 10.75 15.60
C GLY A 727 33.16 9.88 14.35
N THR A 728 33.83 8.73 14.44
CA THR A 728 34.10 7.84 13.30
C THR A 728 33.02 6.77 13.10
N ILE A 729 32.07 6.62 14.03
CA ILE A 729 30.90 5.76 13.83
C ILE A 729 29.93 6.39 12.83
N TYR A 730 29.41 5.59 11.90
CA TYR A 730 28.27 5.94 11.07
C TYR A 730 27.26 4.81 11.01
N PHE A 731 25.98 5.17 10.87
CA PHE A 731 24.89 4.25 10.60
C PHE A 731 24.68 4.13 9.09
N GLN A 732 24.40 2.92 8.62
CA GLN A 732 24.12 2.62 7.22
C GLN A 732 22.91 1.69 7.10
N VAL A 733 22.01 2.02 6.18
CA VAL A 733 20.92 1.14 5.72
C VAL A 733 21.24 0.70 4.30
N ARG A 734 21.14 -0.60 4.02
CA ARG A 734 21.11 -1.16 2.67
C ARG A 734 19.73 -1.69 2.37
N THR A 735 19.35 -1.62 1.10
CA THR A 735 18.18 -2.29 0.52
C THR A 735 18.64 -3.15 -0.65
N ALA A 736 17.73 -3.87 -1.31
CA ALA A 736 18.07 -4.62 -2.52
C ALA A 736 18.58 -3.71 -3.64
N LEU A 737 17.96 -2.55 -3.85
CA LEU A 737 18.33 -1.62 -4.94
C LEU A 737 19.57 -0.78 -4.60
N ASN A 738 19.89 -0.61 -3.31
CA ASN A 738 21.04 0.15 -2.83
C ASN A 738 21.99 -0.72 -1.95
N PRO A 739 22.60 -1.78 -2.51
CA PRO A 739 23.39 -2.77 -1.77
C PRO A 739 24.77 -2.27 -1.31
N ALA A 740 25.13 -1.03 -1.60
CA ALA A 740 26.30 -0.35 -1.06
C ALA A 740 25.95 0.74 -0.01
N GLY A 741 24.65 0.93 0.26
CA GLY A 741 24.12 1.87 1.25
C GLY A 741 23.16 2.88 0.62
N GLU A 742 21.89 2.81 0.99
CA GLU A 742 20.88 3.80 0.60
C GLU A 742 20.99 5.06 1.46
N LEU A 743 20.96 4.84 2.78
CA LEU A 743 21.12 5.86 3.79
C LEU A 743 22.47 5.77 4.48
N ARG A 744 23.04 6.94 4.78
CA ARG A 744 24.20 7.06 5.65
C ARG A 744 24.10 8.32 6.51
N GLY A 745 24.39 8.19 7.80
CA GLY A 745 24.60 9.33 8.70
C GLY A 745 25.80 9.11 9.60
N GLN A 746 26.71 10.08 9.63
CA GLN A 746 27.87 10.07 10.53
C GLN A 746 27.40 10.44 11.94
N VAL A 747 27.60 9.55 12.91
CA VAL A 747 27.13 9.75 14.29
C VAL A 747 28.03 10.76 14.99
N THR A 748 27.48 11.92 15.30
CA THR A 748 28.21 13.00 15.98
C THR A 748 27.84 13.04 17.46
N VAL A 749 28.86 13.02 18.33
CA VAL A 749 28.69 13.18 19.78
C VAL A 749 28.69 14.67 20.09
N ALA A 750 27.69 15.15 20.84
CA ALA A 750 27.69 16.52 21.34
C ALA A 750 28.91 16.74 22.26
N PRO A 751 29.66 17.85 22.12
CA PRO A 751 30.83 18.09 22.96
C PRO A 751 30.42 18.19 24.44
N PRO A 752 31.16 17.57 25.37
CA PRO A 752 30.85 17.65 26.79
C PRO A 752 30.96 19.11 27.26
N ARG A 753 29.97 19.55 28.07
CA ARG A 753 29.98 20.90 28.65
C ARG A 753 31.23 21.11 29.51
N SER A 754 31.88 22.26 29.33
CA SER A 754 32.89 22.84 30.23
C SER A 754 32.25 23.45 31.47
#